data_AF-A0A915AR53-F1
#
_entry.id   AF-A0A915AR53-F1
#
_cell.length_a   1.000
_cell.length_b   1.000
_cell.length_c   1.000
_cell.angle_alpha   90.00
_cell.angle_beta   90.00
_cell.angle_gamma   90.00
#
_symmetry.space_group_name_H-M   'P 1'
#
loop_
_entity.id
_entity.type
_entity.pdbx_description
1 polymer ?
#
loop_
_entity_poly.entity_id
_entity_poly.type
_entity_poly.pdbx_seq_one_letter_code
_entity_poly.pdbx_strand_id
1 'polypeptide(L)'
;VTPPTLRSACAQAGNGLSSHVFSGTDRNSRSFMRTLSHASDPGPKQSAVHLAVTAGNSLASNTKVGSSPSTCGTHPPNTTGDFATALRRRMTDGHERRQSAEIVHSPSAALKSLLHNSQQASAHGSSHSPAAISVSRRRPVLAFVTERHDLGSIREAMATAIARATFFSHSFRVWNWLLKLVSAESSVSDILWQYLTTLGSYAPLCKWRSDDVRLATSLRLLPHPWRVCFLAGPVAAKMVQQMHSFLYTIAVILQSNGVDPSLRCLCFRTWTFQLTAHEQDLLILICNVLATVGGVLSDPSSDQSWNLDDSEGKANSRSILGGRQNDDRHHPDVREMDDITPLTRFEASSRQAMVVCLTDGNSDTFWESGEEDKNRPRTLTVHCDNECVNATLLTAYVDNIRDEGYRTCSLTVAATDSDGIRRILHSESLDHQYIGWVKCCIAGVSCVQVIFKSNDASVRVRQVRVFGFNMGTGLLGSPEDHKRSPLRPSPSHQLLFTTTQVDAFALFQAIAAQAFSDEFSHEENGTLREQVLELLFSRVQLQPLQTYVCSQMVNALEREVASLREKTKRNYSYACGLMVMLVKICGSRQGLEVFSMRNNLLITLSELLLFAPQVVQCQVVETIERLSRLFSPASLDSSKFIHNLLAVIAKVISLQVRDKTTHSLMSATLSSQATDAPPHWRIDRQISMDIGRLAKQFLSDVSHGSINEQWTLSVRTELANQVMNLARLNAGESASSERIAAATEVSTESGTLCTSRLSILKSGKFWLSVAALALLKEARWLELSTMWQSLQANRDREPEPLCDNHDDGRTLAQIYCEVCKCALCRDCFTVLHLNKRNRSHEVQVVGSASGCPQVDIHEGCTRFRLSNLLVLFHSSTLNGMVEFSVGDSKGLFPVNVSSSRNFLSSQSSSPYQTPTNVATRCRFCANQLRNDIQLIGGVCEHEECVQLASSACAKMLSCGHLCGGIADENVCMPCLNCHRPEARQDADDLCVICFTDRLGGAPCVQLACGHIFHYRCVKIILEKRWNGPRIIFRFMQCPLCKQQIEHTALNELLIPLKALRDDVASKARLRLEYDGLLQCPAVTSENSEFYGDPEGYAMDRYMYVLCFKCGKAYFGGESRCQQALDNSQYNPEELLCGGCSDVVGAQVCGRHGVDYLEYKCRFCCSVAVYFCFGTTHFCAACHDDFQRLMCLPKQLLPKCPAGPKGVQLEGDGCPLRMQHPPTGEEFAMGCGICRNLSTF
;
A
#
# COMPACT_ATOMS: atom_id res chain seq x y z
N VAL A 1 -16.96 -22.20 -33.19
CA VAL A 1 -17.89 -22.41 -32.06
C VAL A 1 -17.06 -22.39 -30.78
N THR A 2 -17.19 -21.31 -30.02
CA THR A 2 -16.63 -21.06 -28.68
C THR A 2 -17.45 -21.85 -27.61
N PRO A 3 -17.06 -21.85 -26.31
CA PRO A 3 -15.88 -22.47 -25.69
C PRO A 3 -16.29 -23.34 -24.47
N PRO A 4 -15.34 -23.99 -23.74
CA PRO A 4 -15.35 -23.74 -22.28
C PRO A 4 -13.98 -23.76 -21.55
N THR A 5 -13.90 -22.86 -20.54
CA THR A 5 -13.35 -22.99 -19.17
C THR A 5 -11.91 -23.48 -18.88
N LEU A 6 -11.11 -22.56 -18.33
CA LEU A 6 -9.88 -22.80 -17.55
C LEU A 6 -10.21 -22.99 -16.05
N ARG A 7 -9.64 -24.03 -15.42
CA ARG A 7 -9.59 -24.21 -13.96
C ARG A 7 -8.15 -24.42 -13.49
N SER A 8 -7.92 -23.89 -12.29
CA SER A 8 -6.69 -23.77 -11.51
C SER A 8 -6.06 -25.11 -11.10
N ALA A 9 -4.73 -25.15 -11.08
CA ALA A 9 -3.94 -26.25 -10.55
C ALA A 9 -3.87 -26.20 -9.02
N CYS A 10 -4.39 -27.26 -8.40
CA CYS A 10 -4.24 -27.60 -7.00
C CYS A 10 -3.06 -28.58 -6.88
N ALA A 11 -2.21 -28.41 -5.87
CA ALA A 11 -1.12 -29.32 -5.56
C ALA A 11 -1.70 -30.66 -5.07
N GLN A 12 -1.41 -31.75 -5.78
CA GLN A 12 -1.71 -33.11 -5.34
C GLN A 12 -0.43 -33.88 -5.05
N ALA A 13 -0.43 -34.50 -3.86
CA ALA A 13 0.50 -35.48 -3.38
C ALA A 13 0.47 -36.76 -4.23
N GLY A 14 1.65 -37.33 -4.48
CA GLY A 14 1.79 -38.64 -5.10
C GLY A 14 1.59 -39.78 -4.09
N ASN A 15 0.67 -40.69 -4.40
CA ASN A 15 0.55 -42.01 -3.77
C ASN A 15 1.34 -43.04 -4.58
N GLY A 16 2.04 -43.94 -3.89
CA GLY A 16 2.54 -45.21 -4.42
C GLY A 16 2.02 -46.36 -3.56
N LEU A 17 1.29 -47.30 -4.19
CA LEU A 17 0.70 -48.50 -3.60
C LEU A 17 1.70 -49.66 -3.45
N SER A 18 1.57 -50.46 -2.39
CA SER A 18 1.63 -51.93 -2.46
C SER A 18 1.03 -52.62 -1.22
N SER A 19 0.26 -53.67 -1.47
CA SER A 19 -0.54 -54.54 -0.60
C SER A 19 0.25 -55.63 0.17
N HIS A 20 -0.23 -56.06 1.36
CA HIS A 20 -0.36 -57.47 1.86
C HIS A 20 -0.67 -57.48 3.39
N VAL A 21 -1.83 -57.99 3.86
CA VAL A 21 -2.17 -59.33 4.43
C VAL A 21 -1.78 -59.59 5.91
N PHE A 22 -2.82 -59.87 6.73
CA PHE A 22 -2.97 -60.64 7.99
C PHE A 22 -1.74 -61.02 8.89
N SER A 23 -1.87 -60.75 10.20
CA SER A 23 -1.85 -61.75 11.32
C SER A 23 -1.39 -61.14 12.64
N GLY A 24 -2.12 -61.40 13.72
CA GLY A 24 -1.88 -60.86 15.07
C GLY A 24 -0.81 -61.58 15.89
N THR A 25 -0.47 -61.00 17.04
CA THR A 25 -0.57 -61.57 18.41
C THR A 25 0.19 -60.67 19.41
N ASP A 26 -0.48 -60.37 20.54
CA ASP A 26 0.01 -60.22 21.92
C ASP A 26 1.31 -59.43 22.22
N ARG A 27 1.43 -58.59 23.27
CA ARG A 27 0.94 -58.78 24.65
C ARG A 27 1.21 -57.52 25.50
N ASN A 28 0.42 -57.39 26.58
CA ASN A 28 0.57 -56.55 27.78
C ASN A 28 0.18 -55.06 27.68
N SER A 29 -0.60 -54.46 28.58
CA SER A 29 -1.53 -54.89 29.65
C SER A 29 -1.98 -53.61 30.37
N ARG A 30 -3.30 -53.42 30.48
CA ARG A 30 -4.08 -52.74 31.56
C ARG A 30 -3.77 -51.25 31.86
N SER A 31 -4.64 -50.26 31.63
CA SER A 31 -6.07 -50.02 31.93
C SER A 31 -6.40 -49.53 33.35
N PHE A 32 -7.36 -48.58 33.39
CA PHE A 32 -8.19 -48.00 34.49
C PHE A 32 -7.79 -46.56 34.88
N MET A 33 -8.52 -45.48 34.55
CA MET A 33 -9.97 -45.14 34.53
C MET A 33 -10.66 -45.17 35.91
N ARG A 34 -11.05 -43.95 36.36
CA ARG A 34 -12.34 -43.52 36.98
C ARG A 34 -12.35 -42.88 38.40
N THR A 35 -12.91 -41.65 38.41
CA THR A 35 -14.08 -41.13 39.17
C THR A 35 -14.02 -40.57 40.61
N LEU A 36 -14.57 -39.34 40.72
CA LEU A 36 -15.66 -38.81 41.60
C LEU A 36 -15.41 -38.35 43.08
N SER A 37 -15.62 -37.03 43.26
CA SER A 37 -16.62 -36.33 44.12
C SER A 37 -16.48 -36.13 45.66
N HIS A 38 -16.81 -34.88 46.03
CA HIS A 38 -17.51 -34.34 47.23
C HIS A 38 -16.75 -33.58 48.37
N ALA A 39 -17.03 -32.26 48.39
CA ALA A 39 -17.42 -31.33 49.48
C ALA A 39 -16.50 -31.08 50.70
N SER A 40 -16.12 -29.80 50.90
CA SER A 40 -16.48 -28.90 52.04
C SER A 40 -15.64 -27.61 52.02
N ASP A 41 -16.30 -26.44 52.09
CA ASP A 41 -15.74 -25.12 52.45
C ASP A 41 -15.62 -25.02 54.01
N PRO A 42 -14.94 -24.03 54.68
CA PRO A 42 -14.77 -22.62 54.33
C PRO A 42 -13.31 -22.06 54.40
N GLY A 43 -13.03 -20.97 53.66
CA GLY A 43 -11.72 -20.26 53.64
C GLY A 43 -11.37 -19.45 54.92
N PRO A 44 -10.57 -18.35 54.87
CA PRO A 44 -9.60 -17.88 53.86
C PRO A 44 -8.19 -17.54 54.47
N LYS A 45 -7.12 -17.38 53.65
CA LYS A 45 -6.04 -16.35 53.77
C LYS A 45 -4.78 -16.64 52.92
N GLN A 46 -4.45 -15.66 52.08
CA GLN A 46 -3.13 -15.05 51.75
C GLN A 46 -1.84 -15.90 51.70
N SER A 47 -1.21 -15.93 50.51
CA SER A 47 0.19 -15.49 50.25
C SER A 47 0.50 -15.77 48.76
N ALA A 48 0.67 -14.76 47.92
CA ALA A 48 1.91 -13.99 47.71
C ALA A 48 3.00 -14.82 47.02
N VAL A 49 2.98 -14.78 45.69
CA VAL A 49 4.08 -15.11 44.78
C VAL A 49 5.10 -13.98 44.86
N HIS A 50 6.36 -14.32 45.14
CA HIS A 50 7.51 -13.46 44.85
C HIS A 50 8.46 -14.20 43.91
N LEU A 51 8.43 -13.80 42.64
CA LEU A 51 9.56 -13.93 41.72
C LEU A 51 10.42 -12.68 41.90
N ALA A 52 11.62 -12.87 42.42
CA ALA A 52 12.67 -11.88 42.39
C ALA A 52 13.56 -12.16 41.19
N VAL A 53 13.63 -11.17 40.29
CA VAL A 53 14.70 -11.01 39.31
C VAL A 53 15.84 -10.28 40.01
N THR A 54 17.05 -10.81 39.98
CA THR A 54 18.26 -10.00 40.07
C THR A 54 19.40 -10.61 39.26
N ALA A 55 20.05 -9.72 38.52
CA ALA A 55 21.19 -9.93 37.65
C ALA A 55 22.53 -9.95 38.41
N GLY A 56 23.57 -10.44 37.71
CA GLY A 56 25.00 -10.20 37.94
C GLY A 56 25.80 -10.88 36.81
N ASN A 57 26.97 -10.42 36.35
CA ASN A 57 27.86 -9.38 36.86
C ASN A 57 29.07 -9.11 35.92
N SER A 58 29.86 -8.08 36.28
CA SER A 58 31.29 -7.75 36.02
C SER A 58 31.57 -6.56 35.07
N LEU A 59 32.39 -5.53 35.41
CA LEU A 59 33.52 -5.43 36.36
C LEU A 59 33.65 -4.07 37.12
N ALA A 60 34.22 -4.17 38.33
CA ALA A 60 35.19 -3.31 39.07
C ALA A 60 34.80 -1.85 39.49
N SER A 61 35.14 -1.31 40.68
CA SER A 61 36.02 -1.72 41.79
C SER A 61 35.78 -0.90 43.09
N ASN A 62 35.98 -1.54 44.25
CA ASN A 62 36.45 -1.03 45.57
C ASN A 62 35.57 0.02 46.31
N THR A 63 35.25 -0.07 47.61
CA THR A 63 35.90 -0.73 48.76
C THR A 63 34.94 -0.71 49.98
N LYS A 64 34.82 -1.87 50.67
CA LYS A 64 34.74 -2.13 52.14
C LYS A 64 33.75 -1.35 53.04
N VAL A 65 33.13 -1.88 54.10
CA VAL A 65 33.07 -3.17 54.84
C VAL A 65 31.88 -2.99 55.82
N GLY A 66 30.93 -3.94 55.90
CA GLY A 66 30.67 -4.75 57.11
C GLY A 66 29.74 -4.05 58.12
N SER A 67 28.84 -4.68 58.87
CA SER A 67 28.45 -6.08 59.05
C SER A 67 27.21 -6.05 59.96
N SER A 68 26.20 -6.89 59.72
CA SER A 68 25.09 -7.17 60.67
C SER A 68 25.57 -8.07 61.83
N PRO A 69 24.75 -8.66 62.75
CA PRO A 69 23.28 -8.63 62.91
C PRO A 69 22.78 -8.64 64.39
N SER A 70 21.48 -8.99 64.59
CA SER A 70 20.82 -9.55 65.81
C SER A 70 20.13 -8.52 66.72
N THR A 71 18.95 -8.70 67.35
CA THR A 71 17.98 -9.80 67.46
C THR A 71 16.68 -9.28 68.13
N CYS A 72 15.63 -10.09 68.01
CA CYS A 72 14.25 -10.04 68.53
C CYS A 72 14.05 -9.66 70.03
N GLY A 73 12.86 -9.13 70.38
CA GLY A 73 12.25 -9.40 71.71
C GLY A 73 11.33 -8.33 72.35
N THR A 74 10.01 -8.53 72.21
CA THR A 74 8.92 -8.37 73.22
C THR A 74 8.49 -6.98 73.80
N HIS A 75 7.18 -6.71 73.58
CA HIS A 75 6.16 -5.77 74.16
C HIS A 75 6.30 -5.23 75.60
N PRO A 76 5.41 -4.32 76.10
CA PRO A 76 4.82 -3.05 75.59
C PRO A 76 4.86 -1.96 76.72
N PRO A 77 3.90 -1.01 76.83
CA PRO A 77 3.55 0.10 75.94
C PRO A 77 4.04 1.45 76.53
N ASN A 78 4.29 2.47 75.70
CA ASN A 78 3.85 3.83 76.03
C ASN A 78 3.92 4.76 74.83
N THR A 79 2.75 5.33 74.57
CA THR A 79 2.42 6.50 73.75
C THR A 79 3.43 7.64 73.88
N THR A 80 4.14 7.96 72.79
CA THR A 80 4.72 9.30 72.45
C THR A 80 5.59 9.28 71.16
N GLY A 81 5.35 8.38 70.20
CA GLY A 81 6.20 8.23 69.00
C GLY A 81 5.69 8.90 67.71
N ASP A 82 4.36 9.05 67.54
CA ASP A 82 3.79 9.33 66.21
C ASP A 82 3.93 10.77 65.71
N PHE A 83 4.31 11.71 66.59
CA PHE A 83 4.55 13.09 66.16
C PHE A 83 5.92 13.26 65.48
N ALA A 84 6.93 12.46 65.84
CA ALA A 84 8.29 12.59 65.31
C ALA A 84 8.45 11.96 63.91
N THR A 85 7.73 10.89 63.62
CA THR A 85 7.72 10.19 62.31
C THR A 85 6.87 10.93 61.27
N ALA A 86 5.77 11.56 61.67
CA ALA A 86 4.96 12.42 60.79
C ALA A 86 5.70 13.72 60.39
N LEU A 87 6.50 14.29 61.31
CA LEU A 87 7.32 15.47 61.01
C LEU A 87 8.48 15.15 60.06
N ARG A 88 9.15 13.99 60.21
CA ARG A 88 10.21 13.55 59.28
C ARG A 88 9.70 13.25 57.88
N ARG A 89 8.53 12.63 57.71
CA ARG A 89 7.92 12.41 56.38
C ARG A 89 7.50 13.72 55.69
N ARG A 90 7.00 14.70 56.44
CA ARG A 90 6.70 16.04 55.87
C ARG A 90 7.96 16.80 55.47
N MET A 91 9.08 16.61 56.18
CA MET A 91 10.34 17.27 55.82
C MET A 91 11.02 16.64 54.59
N THR A 92 10.87 15.33 54.35
CA THR A 92 11.36 14.69 53.12
C THR A 92 10.50 15.01 51.89
N ASP A 93 9.17 15.02 52.02
CA ASP A 93 8.25 15.47 50.95
C ASP A 93 8.47 16.95 50.59
N GLY A 94 8.80 17.78 51.58
CA GLY A 94 9.15 19.18 51.38
C GLY A 94 10.49 19.39 50.66
N HIS A 95 11.43 18.46 50.82
CA HIS A 95 12.76 18.53 50.18
C HIS A 95 12.71 18.02 48.72
N GLU A 96 11.97 16.95 48.42
CA GLU A 96 11.77 16.46 47.05
C GLU A 96 10.89 17.41 46.23
N ARG A 97 9.87 18.04 46.82
CA ARG A 97 9.09 19.10 46.16
C ARG A 97 9.90 20.36 45.90
N ARG A 98 10.85 20.71 46.78
CA ARG A 98 11.76 21.86 46.56
C ARG A 98 12.78 21.58 45.46
N GLN A 99 13.39 20.38 45.42
CA GLN A 99 14.27 19.99 44.31
C GLN A 99 13.54 19.93 42.95
N SER A 100 12.31 19.43 42.94
CA SER A 100 11.50 19.35 41.71
C SER A 100 11.05 20.73 41.21
N ALA A 101 10.78 21.68 42.11
CA ALA A 101 10.47 23.06 41.77
C ALA A 101 11.73 23.86 41.34
N GLU A 102 12.89 23.60 41.94
CA GLU A 102 14.17 24.23 41.58
C GLU A 102 14.64 23.87 40.17
N ILE A 103 14.34 22.66 39.67
CA ILE A 103 14.64 22.25 38.28
C ILE A 103 13.84 23.05 37.25
N VAL A 104 12.62 23.50 37.60
CA VAL A 104 11.75 24.30 36.72
C VAL A 104 12.03 25.80 36.87
N HIS A 105 12.43 26.27 38.06
CA HIS A 105 12.81 27.66 38.31
C HIS A 105 14.25 27.99 37.91
N SER A 106 15.15 27.01 37.85
CA SER A 106 16.52 27.12 37.34
C SER A 106 16.88 25.98 36.39
N PRO A 107 16.27 25.93 35.19
CA PRO A 107 16.52 24.87 34.24
C PRO A 107 17.99 24.82 33.81
N SER A 108 18.52 23.61 33.61
CA SER A 108 19.89 23.40 33.13
C SER A 108 20.12 24.13 31.80
N ALA A 109 21.37 24.47 31.47
CA ALA A 109 21.71 25.18 30.23
C ALA A 109 21.16 24.45 28.98
N ALA A 110 21.15 23.11 29.00
CA ALA A 110 20.56 22.28 27.94
C ALA A 110 19.03 22.42 27.84
N LEU A 111 18.32 22.46 28.98
CA LEU A 111 16.85 22.61 29.00
C LEU A 111 16.44 24.07 28.65
N LYS A 112 17.23 25.06 29.07
CA LYS A 112 17.07 26.47 28.67
C LYS A 112 17.27 26.65 27.16
N SER A 113 18.29 26.03 26.57
CA SER A 113 18.52 26.05 25.11
C SER A 113 17.36 25.43 24.32
N LEU A 114 16.80 24.32 24.81
CA LEU A 114 15.62 23.67 24.21
C LEU A 114 14.34 24.53 24.29
N LEU A 115 14.10 25.22 25.41
CA LEU A 115 12.94 26.10 25.59
C LEU A 115 13.09 27.44 24.85
N HIS A 116 14.30 28.00 24.76
CA HIS A 116 14.55 29.28 24.10
C HIS A 116 14.47 29.17 22.56
N ASN A 117 14.91 28.04 21.99
CA ASN A 117 14.73 27.73 20.56
C ASN A 117 13.24 27.56 20.18
N SER A 118 12.38 27.22 21.14
CA SER A 118 10.92 27.11 20.93
C SER A 118 10.20 28.48 20.95
N GLN A 119 10.73 29.48 21.66
CA GLN A 119 10.09 30.80 21.82
C GLN A 119 10.56 31.84 20.79
N GLN A 120 11.79 31.76 20.27
CA GLN A 120 12.28 32.70 19.26
C GLN A 120 11.65 32.48 17.87
N ALA A 121 11.21 31.25 17.54
CA ALA A 121 10.58 30.94 16.26
C ALA A 121 9.10 31.34 16.16
N SER A 122 8.41 31.59 17.28
CA SER A 122 7.04 32.13 17.29
C SER A 122 6.97 33.64 17.00
N ALA A 123 8.11 34.35 17.02
CA ALA A 123 8.17 35.78 16.78
C ALA A 123 8.63 36.16 15.35
N HIS A 124 9.28 35.26 14.60
CA HIS A 124 9.75 35.51 13.24
C HIS A 124 9.29 34.39 12.29
N GLY A 125 8.29 34.71 11.46
CA GLY A 125 7.76 33.82 10.43
C GLY A 125 8.71 33.67 9.23
N SER A 126 9.75 32.84 9.36
CA SER A 126 10.59 32.42 8.24
C SER A 126 10.42 30.94 7.91
N SER A 127 10.10 30.65 6.66
CA SER A 127 9.69 29.38 6.07
C SER A 127 10.84 28.41 5.74
N HIS A 128 11.73 28.10 6.69
CA HIS A 128 12.78 27.10 6.46
C HIS A 128 12.86 25.99 7.53
N SER A 129 12.60 24.76 7.06
CA SER A 129 12.86 23.43 7.66
C SER A 129 12.03 22.97 8.89
N PRO A 130 11.03 22.08 8.70
CA PRO A 130 10.28 21.46 9.81
C PRO A 130 11.01 20.29 10.52
N ALA A 131 12.20 19.90 10.05
CA ALA A 131 12.79 18.61 10.43
C ALA A 131 13.27 18.54 11.89
N ALA A 132 13.81 19.63 12.44
CA ALA A 132 14.43 19.64 13.77
C ALA A 132 13.41 19.73 14.94
N ILE A 133 12.25 20.35 14.73
CA ILE A 133 11.21 20.53 15.77
C ILE A 133 10.47 19.21 16.06
N SER A 134 10.44 18.30 15.09
CA SER A 134 9.69 17.03 15.18
C SER A 134 10.30 15.98 16.11
N VAL A 135 11.56 16.14 16.55
CA VAL A 135 12.22 15.09 17.36
C VAL A 135 11.91 15.23 18.85
N SER A 136 11.83 16.46 19.40
CA SER A 136 11.48 16.68 20.82
C SER A 136 10.01 16.45 21.13
N ARG A 137 9.09 16.75 20.19
CA ARG A 137 7.64 16.50 20.33
C ARG A 137 7.22 15.04 20.10
N ARG A 138 8.12 14.17 19.65
CA ARG A 138 7.86 12.72 19.53
C ARG A 138 7.87 11.99 20.88
N ARG A 139 8.37 12.61 21.94
CA ARG A 139 8.30 12.04 23.30
C ARG A 139 7.07 12.59 24.01
N PRO A 140 6.04 11.77 24.27
CA PRO A 140 4.77 12.22 24.87
C PRO A 140 4.96 12.96 26.19
N VAL A 141 5.95 12.53 26.98
CA VAL A 141 6.31 13.15 28.26
C VAL A 141 6.81 14.59 28.08
N LEU A 142 7.65 14.84 27.06
CA LEU A 142 8.17 16.19 26.81
C LEU A 142 7.08 17.11 26.26
N ALA A 143 6.19 16.59 25.39
CA ALA A 143 5.02 17.33 24.92
C ALA A 143 4.10 17.74 26.08
N PHE A 144 3.77 16.78 26.96
CA PHE A 144 2.95 17.01 28.15
C PHE A 144 3.57 18.07 29.08
N VAL A 145 4.88 18.01 29.32
CA VAL A 145 5.56 18.97 30.19
C VAL A 145 5.65 20.38 29.58
N THR A 146 5.68 20.50 28.24
CA THR A 146 5.75 21.80 27.56
C THR A 146 4.40 22.51 27.39
N GLU A 147 3.29 21.78 27.54
CA GLU A 147 1.93 22.32 27.37
C GLU A 147 1.31 22.69 28.72
N ARG A 148 0.42 23.70 28.72
CA ARG A 148 -0.30 24.10 29.93
C ARG A 148 -1.45 23.13 30.20
N HIS A 149 -1.38 22.43 31.31
CA HIS A 149 -2.39 21.47 31.73
C HIS A 149 -3.04 21.89 33.05
N ASP A 150 -4.35 21.67 33.17
CA ASP A 150 -5.05 21.71 34.45
C ASP A 150 -4.87 20.36 35.17
N LEU A 151 -3.86 20.30 36.03
CA LEU A 151 -3.54 19.09 36.79
C LEU A 151 -4.65 18.71 37.78
N GLY A 152 -5.46 19.67 38.24
CA GLY A 152 -6.60 19.42 39.12
C GLY A 152 -7.68 18.63 38.39
N SER A 153 -8.10 19.13 37.24
CA SER A 153 -9.07 18.47 36.37
C SER A 153 -8.58 17.11 35.85
N ILE A 154 -7.29 16.98 35.50
CA ILE A 154 -6.71 15.69 35.06
C ILE A 154 -6.73 14.66 36.21
N ARG A 155 -6.39 15.08 37.43
CA ARG A 155 -6.41 14.20 38.60
C ARG A 155 -7.83 13.70 38.90
N GLU A 156 -8.82 14.58 38.83
CA GLU A 156 -10.23 14.22 39.02
C GLU A 156 -10.72 13.27 37.91
N ALA A 157 -10.34 13.53 36.66
CA ALA A 157 -10.63 12.65 35.54
C ALA A 157 -9.99 11.25 35.71
N MET A 158 -8.74 11.18 36.17
CA MET A 158 -8.06 9.91 36.49
C MET A 158 -8.76 9.16 37.62
N ALA A 159 -9.11 9.84 38.72
CA ALA A 159 -9.84 9.23 39.84
C ALA A 159 -11.19 8.66 39.39
N THR A 160 -11.92 9.43 38.59
CA THR A 160 -13.21 9.02 38.01
C THR A 160 -13.03 7.83 37.07
N ALA A 161 -11.99 7.81 36.23
CA ALA A 161 -11.71 6.71 35.33
C ALA A 161 -11.36 5.42 36.09
N ILE A 162 -10.58 5.49 37.17
CA ILE A 162 -10.25 4.34 38.03
C ILE A 162 -11.50 3.77 38.68
N ALA A 163 -12.35 4.65 39.24
CA ALA A 163 -13.62 4.23 39.83
C ALA A 163 -14.50 3.50 38.80
N ARG A 164 -14.70 4.10 37.61
CA ARG A 164 -15.46 3.49 36.51
C ARG A 164 -14.90 2.15 36.07
N ALA A 165 -13.59 2.05 35.86
CA ALA A 165 -12.95 0.80 35.45
C ALA A 165 -13.15 -0.32 36.49
N THR A 166 -13.10 0.04 37.77
CA THR A 166 -13.31 -0.90 38.88
C THR A 166 -14.76 -1.40 38.91
N PHE A 167 -15.72 -0.49 38.76
CA PHE A 167 -17.15 -0.85 38.71
C PHE A 167 -17.46 -1.70 37.48
N PHE A 168 -17.01 -1.32 36.28
CA PHE A 168 -17.20 -2.13 35.07
C PHE A 168 -16.59 -3.52 35.23
N SER A 169 -15.37 -3.63 35.76
CA SER A 169 -14.73 -4.92 36.00
C SER A 169 -15.56 -5.80 36.93
N HIS A 170 -16.16 -5.22 37.98
CA HIS A 170 -17.03 -5.95 38.89
C HIS A 170 -18.33 -6.37 38.19
N SER A 171 -18.99 -5.45 37.48
CA SER A 171 -20.24 -5.71 36.76
C SER A 171 -20.09 -6.82 35.71
N PHE A 172 -19.05 -6.79 34.88
CA PHE A 172 -18.80 -7.86 33.91
C PHE A 172 -18.63 -9.23 34.56
N ARG A 173 -17.94 -9.27 35.71
CA ARG A 173 -17.77 -10.51 36.47
C ARG A 173 -19.10 -11.02 37.02
N VAL A 174 -19.94 -10.13 37.56
CA VAL A 174 -21.25 -10.47 38.11
C VAL A 174 -22.22 -10.91 37.00
N TRP A 175 -22.32 -10.15 35.91
CA TRP A 175 -23.16 -10.54 34.77
C TRP A 175 -22.72 -11.88 34.16
N ASN A 176 -21.41 -12.13 34.02
CA ASN A 176 -20.90 -13.40 33.54
C ASN A 176 -21.22 -14.57 34.51
N TRP A 177 -21.17 -14.31 35.82
CA TRP A 177 -21.56 -15.30 36.82
C TRP A 177 -23.07 -15.59 36.77
N LEU A 178 -23.91 -14.55 36.64
CA LEU A 178 -25.36 -14.69 36.49
C LEU A 178 -25.73 -15.47 35.22
N LEU A 179 -25.10 -15.18 34.07
CA LEU A 179 -25.30 -15.92 32.83
C LEU A 179 -25.02 -17.42 32.97
N LYS A 180 -24.12 -17.81 33.87
CA LYS A 180 -23.79 -19.22 34.15
C LYS A 180 -24.73 -19.88 35.15
N LEU A 181 -25.56 -19.10 35.86
CA LEU A 181 -26.49 -19.59 36.88
C LEU A 181 -27.93 -19.68 36.38
N VAL A 182 -28.36 -18.73 35.56
CA VAL A 182 -29.76 -18.66 35.09
C VAL A 182 -30.05 -19.78 34.09
N SER A 183 -31.22 -20.39 34.20
CA SER A 183 -31.67 -21.47 33.31
C SER A 183 -32.76 -21.03 32.32
N ALA A 184 -33.39 -19.87 32.53
CA ALA A 184 -34.45 -19.34 31.68
C ALA A 184 -33.90 -18.33 30.66
N GLU A 185 -34.32 -18.45 29.40
CA GLU A 185 -33.91 -17.54 28.31
C GLU A 185 -34.35 -16.08 28.53
N SER A 186 -35.46 -15.86 29.23
CA SER A 186 -35.91 -14.52 29.63
C SER A 186 -34.93 -13.85 30.59
N SER A 187 -34.41 -14.59 31.58
CA SER A 187 -33.40 -14.08 32.51
C SER A 187 -32.07 -13.78 31.83
N VAL A 188 -31.68 -14.59 30.83
CA VAL A 188 -30.51 -14.28 29.98
C VAL A 188 -30.76 -12.98 29.22
N SER A 189 -31.94 -12.82 28.62
CA SER A 189 -32.32 -11.62 27.86
C SER A 189 -32.26 -10.35 28.73
N ASP A 190 -32.71 -10.42 29.98
CA ASP A 190 -32.66 -9.30 30.93
C ASP A 190 -31.21 -8.85 31.21
N ILE A 191 -30.29 -9.80 31.38
CA ILE A 191 -28.87 -9.49 31.62
C ILE A 191 -28.26 -8.81 30.39
N LEU A 192 -28.55 -9.31 29.19
CA LEU A 192 -28.06 -8.71 27.94
C LEU A 192 -28.64 -7.30 27.73
N TRP A 193 -29.91 -7.08 28.05
CA TRP A 193 -30.54 -5.76 28.01
C TRP A 193 -29.85 -4.77 28.95
N GLN A 194 -29.59 -5.16 30.20
CA GLN A 194 -28.86 -4.30 31.14
C GLN A 194 -27.49 -3.90 30.60
N TYR A 195 -26.76 -4.82 29.99
CA TYR A 195 -25.49 -4.53 29.33
C TYR A 195 -25.65 -3.52 28.18
N LEU A 196 -26.60 -3.75 27.27
CA LEU A 196 -26.87 -2.90 26.12
C LEU A 196 -27.28 -1.48 26.54
N THR A 197 -28.22 -1.35 27.47
CA THR A 197 -28.70 -0.06 27.99
C THR A 197 -27.59 0.68 28.72
N THR A 198 -26.81 -0.03 29.54
CA THR A 198 -25.69 0.57 30.28
C THR A 198 -24.66 1.12 29.31
N LEU A 199 -24.14 0.33 28.37
CA LEU A 199 -23.13 0.81 27.43
C LEU A 199 -23.67 1.88 26.49
N GLY A 200 -24.93 1.77 26.05
CA GLY A 200 -25.60 2.80 25.25
C GLY A 200 -25.59 4.17 25.92
N SER A 201 -25.80 4.22 27.25
CA SER A 201 -25.79 5.48 28.02
C SER A 201 -24.43 6.20 28.02
N TYR A 202 -23.32 5.49 27.77
CA TYR A 202 -21.97 6.05 27.70
C TYR A 202 -21.58 6.56 26.30
N ALA A 203 -22.42 6.39 25.27
CA ALA A 203 -22.13 6.86 23.92
C ALA A 203 -21.79 8.38 23.83
N PRO A 204 -22.45 9.30 24.58
CA PRO A 204 -22.10 10.73 24.56
C PRO A 204 -20.67 11.02 25.04
N LEU A 205 -20.14 10.20 25.95
CA LEU A 205 -18.81 10.39 26.55
C LEU A 205 -17.67 9.96 25.63
N CYS A 206 -17.97 9.28 24.51
CA CYS A 206 -16.96 8.79 23.56
C CYS A 206 -16.72 9.72 22.36
N LYS A 207 -17.36 10.90 22.32
CA LYS A 207 -17.37 11.83 21.17
C LYS A 207 -16.07 12.64 20.95
N TRP A 208 -14.95 12.29 21.60
CA TRP A 208 -13.76 13.15 21.69
C TRP A 208 -12.79 13.10 20.49
N ARG A 209 -13.02 12.27 19.45
CA ARG A 209 -12.24 12.29 18.18
C ARG A 209 -13.14 12.51 16.98
N SER A 210 -12.87 13.58 16.21
CA SER A 210 -13.66 14.01 15.03
C SER A 210 -13.90 12.90 13.99
N ASP A 211 -12.89 12.08 13.69
CA ASP A 211 -12.95 11.16 12.53
C ASP A 211 -13.58 9.80 12.86
N ASP A 212 -13.38 9.26 14.07
CA ASP A 212 -13.98 8.00 14.53
C ASP A 212 -15.51 8.09 14.74
N VAL A 213 -15.99 9.31 15.01
CA VAL A 213 -17.39 9.57 15.38
C VAL A 213 -18.33 9.31 14.21
N ARG A 214 -17.92 9.55 12.96
CA ARG A 214 -18.82 9.34 11.80
C ARG A 214 -19.13 7.86 11.58
N LEU A 215 -18.13 6.99 11.68
CA LEU A 215 -18.31 5.55 11.49
C LEU A 215 -19.11 4.94 12.64
N ALA A 216 -18.72 5.25 13.88
CA ALA A 216 -19.40 4.74 15.07
C ALA A 216 -20.86 5.21 15.17
N THR A 217 -21.15 6.46 14.80
CA THR A 217 -22.51 7.02 14.83
C THR A 217 -23.37 6.48 13.69
N SER A 218 -22.83 6.30 12.48
CA SER A 218 -23.58 5.74 11.35
C SER A 218 -23.93 4.27 11.53
N LEU A 219 -23.07 3.50 12.19
CA LEU A 219 -23.27 2.07 12.48
C LEU A 219 -23.82 1.80 13.89
N ARG A 220 -24.10 2.85 14.69
CA ARG A 220 -24.60 2.77 16.08
C ARG A 220 -23.79 1.81 16.98
N LEU A 221 -22.47 1.86 16.88
CA LEU A 221 -21.58 0.99 17.67
C LEU A 221 -21.68 1.30 19.17
N LEU A 222 -21.72 0.26 20.00
CA LEU A 222 -21.57 0.40 21.45
C LEU A 222 -20.16 0.92 21.77
N PRO A 223 -20.03 1.88 22.70
CA PRO A 223 -18.73 2.41 23.09
C PRO A 223 -17.89 1.34 23.80
N HIS A 224 -16.61 1.26 23.45
CA HIS A 224 -15.72 0.35 24.15
C HIS A 224 -15.45 0.84 25.59
N PRO A 225 -15.63 0.00 26.64
CA PRO A 225 -15.42 0.41 28.03
C PRO A 225 -14.03 1.00 28.30
N TRP A 226 -13.00 0.51 27.59
CA TRP A 226 -11.65 1.06 27.70
C TRP A 226 -11.56 2.52 27.23
N ARG A 227 -12.29 2.91 26.18
CA ARG A 227 -12.29 4.31 25.69
C ARG A 227 -12.89 5.28 26.71
N VAL A 228 -13.82 4.82 27.54
CA VAL A 228 -14.40 5.61 28.64
C VAL A 228 -13.47 5.69 29.86
N CYS A 229 -12.56 4.71 29.99
CA CYS A 229 -11.72 4.53 31.18
C CYS A 229 -10.21 4.57 30.89
N PHE A 230 -9.77 5.12 29.75
CA PHE A 230 -8.38 5.01 29.29
C PHE A 230 -7.36 5.61 30.29
N LEU A 231 -7.78 6.60 31.08
CA LEU A 231 -6.98 7.22 32.14
C LEU A 231 -6.76 6.33 33.37
N ALA A 232 -7.46 5.19 33.49
CA ALA A 232 -7.32 4.25 34.60
C ALA A 232 -6.06 3.36 34.50
N GLY A 233 -5.31 3.45 33.39
CA GLY A 233 -4.07 2.72 33.20
C GLY A 233 -4.24 1.20 33.31
N PRO A 234 -3.40 0.48 34.08
CA PRO A 234 -3.46 -0.98 34.20
C PRO A 234 -4.79 -1.54 34.73
N VAL A 235 -5.58 -0.74 35.46
CA VAL A 235 -6.90 -1.17 35.96
C VAL A 235 -7.87 -1.40 34.80
N ALA A 236 -7.77 -0.59 33.74
CA ALA A 236 -8.60 -0.76 32.54
C ALA A 236 -8.31 -2.09 31.83
N ALA A 237 -7.07 -2.59 31.85
CA ALA A 237 -6.73 -3.88 31.24
C ALA A 237 -7.44 -5.05 31.94
N LYS A 238 -7.52 -5.04 33.28
CA LYS A 238 -8.28 -6.04 34.05
C LYS A 238 -9.77 -6.01 33.73
N MET A 239 -10.34 -4.80 33.61
CA MET A 239 -11.73 -4.61 33.19
C MET A 239 -11.97 -5.22 31.80
N VAL A 240 -11.10 -4.97 30.82
CA VAL A 240 -11.19 -5.54 29.47
C VAL A 240 -11.13 -7.07 29.51
N GLN A 241 -10.26 -7.65 30.33
CA GLN A 241 -10.21 -9.11 30.52
C GLN A 241 -11.54 -9.69 31.04
N GLN A 242 -12.21 -9.00 31.99
CA GLN A 242 -13.53 -9.42 32.47
C GLN A 242 -14.61 -9.29 31.39
N MET A 243 -14.56 -8.22 30.59
CA MET A 243 -15.44 -8.05 29.43
C MET A 243 -15.24 -9.18 28.41
N HIS A 244 -14.00 -9.54 28.07
CA HIS A 244 -13.72 -10.65 27.16
C HIS A 244 -14.30 -11.98 27.68
N SER A 245 -14.18 -12.24 28.98
CA SER A 245 -14.77 -13.44 29.59
C SER A 245 -16.29 -13.45 29.53
N PHE A 246 -16.92 -12.29 29.67
CA PHE A 246 -18.37 -12.12 29.51
C PHE A 246 -18.81 -12.34 28.05
N LEU A 247 -18.13 -11.71 27.09
CA LEU A 247 -18.40 -11.87 25.66
C LEU A 247 -18.20 -13.33 25.20
N TYR A 248 -17.19 -14.03 25.73
CA TYR A 248 -16.98 -15.45 25.45
C TYR A 248 -18.21 -16.28 25.81
N THR A 249 -18.79 -16.08 27.00
CA THR A 249 -20.02 -16.77 27.41
C THR A 249 -21.18 -16.46 26.47
N ILE A 250 -21.32 -15.20 26.03
CA ILE A 250 -22.36 -14.80 25.05
C ILE A 250 -22.15 -15.50 23.71
N ALA A 251 -20.91 -15.59 23.20
CA ALA A 251 -20.64 -16.31 21.96
C ALA A 251 -20.99 -17.81 22.06
N VAL A 252 -20.73 -18.44 23.20
CA VAL A 252 -21.15 -19.83 23.45
C VAL A 252 -22.68 -19.97 23.41
N ILE A 253 -23.41 -19.03 24.04
CA ILE A 253 -24.88 -18.99 23.97
C ILE A 253 -25.33 -18.84 22.52
N LEU A 254 -24.79 -17.87 21.79
CA LEU A 254 -25.12 -17.59 20.39
C LEU A 254 -24.89 -18.81 19.47
N GLN A 255 -23.87 -19.60 19.74
CA GLN A 255 -23.50 -20.80 18.96
C GLN A 255 -24.27 -22.06 19.36
N SER A 256 -25.08 -22.01 20.43
CA SER A 256 -25.84 -23.17 20.88
C SER A 256 -27.07 -23.42 20.00
N ASN A 257 -27.46 -24.70 19.90
CA ASN A 257 -28.62 -25.12 19.12
C ASN A 257 -29.91 -24.82 19.90
N GLY A 258 -30.95 -24.32 19.20
CA GLY A 258 -32.28 -24.14 19.78
C GLY A 258 -32.53 -22.81 20.51
N VAL A 259 -31.60 -21.86 20.46
CA VAL A 259 -31.80 -20.51 21.03
C VAL A 259 -32.96 -19.79 20.36
N ASP A 260 -33.83 -19.16 21.17
CA ASP A 260 -34.92 -18.31 20.69
C ASP A 260 -34.41 -17.18 19.76
N PRO A 261 -35.09 -16.90 18.63
CA PRO A 261 -34.73 -15.83 17.71
C PRO A 261 -34.51 -14.46 18.38
N SER A 262 -35.34 -14.10 19.37
CA SER A 262 -35.25 -12.81 20.07
C SER A 262 -33.99 -12.72 20.93
N LEU A 263 -33.64 -13.82 21.62
CA LEU A 263 -32.40 -13.91 22.38
C LEU A 263 -31.18 -13.89 21.44
N ARG A 264 -31.29 -14.53 20.27
CA ARG A 264 -30.24 -14.50 19.23
C ARG A 264 -30.00 -13.08 18.70
N CYS A 265 -31.06 -12.29 18.49
CA CYS A 265 -30.97 -10.86 18.16
C CYS A 265 -30.20 -10.05 19.23
N LEU A 266 -30.52 -10.26 20.51
CA LEU A 266 -29.83 -9.58 21.61
C LEU A 266 -28.35 -9.92 21.65
N CYS A 267 -28.01 -11.20 21.43
CA CYS A 267 -26.62 -11.62 21.32
C CYS A 267 -25.90 -10.88 20.18
N PHE A 268 -26.48 -10.77 18.98
CA PHE A 268 -25.85 -10.01 17.89
C PHE A 268 -25.62 -8.54 18.25
N ARG A 269 -26.59 -7.87 18.88
CA ARG A 269 -26.45 -6.48 19.36
C ARG A 269 -25.39 -6.32 20.44
N THR A 270 -25.18 -7.31 21.31
CA THR A 270 -24.11 -7.21 22.32
C THR A 270 -22.71 -7.21 21.70
N TRP A 271 -22.58 -7.83 20.53
CA TRP A 271 -21.34 -7.92 19.74
C TRP A 271 -21.13 -6.71 18.82
N THR A 272 -22.10 -5.81 18.65
CA THR A 272 -21.95 -4.57 17.85
C THR A 272 -21.26 -3.45 18.65
N PHE A 273 -20.02 -3.65 19.06
CA PHE A 273 -19.22 -2.65 19.79
C PHE A 273 -18.02 -2.15 18.98
N GLN A 274 -17.47 -1.01 19.41
CA GLN A 274 -16.26 -0.44 18.82
C GLN A 274 -15.04 -1.28 19.21
N LEU A 275 -14.40 -1.92 18.24
CA LEU A 275 -13.16 -2.67 18.44
C LEU A 275 -12.04 -1.70 18.85
N THR A 276 -11.10 -2.18 19.66
CA THR A 276 -9.82 -1.53 19.98
C THR A 276 -8.63 -2.47 19.75
N ALA A 277 -7.41 -2.01 20.01
CA ALA A 277 -6.22 -2.86 19.94
C ALA A 277 -6.22 -4.00 20.98
N HIS A 278 -7.11 -3.97 21.98
CA HIS A 278 -7.17 -4.99 23.03
C HIS A 278 -7.84 -6.29 22.58
N GLU A 279 -8.62 -6.28 21.51
CA GLU A 279 -9.39 -7.43 21.04
C GLU A 279 -8.56 -8.47 20.25
N GLN A 280 -7.22 -8.35 20.22
CA GLN A 280 -6.34 -9.32 19.56
C GLN A 280 -6.58 -10.76 20.06
N ASP A 281 -6.71 -10.95 21.37
CA ASP A 281 -6.99 -12.25 21.99
C ASP A 281 -8.41 -12.76 21.69
N LEU A 282 -9.32 -11.85 21.32
CA LEU A 282 -10.71 -12.15 21.00
C LEU A 282 -10.90 -12.50 19.51
N LEU A 283 -9.85 -12.36 18.69
CA LEU A 283 -9.97 -12.42 17.24
C LEU A 283 -10.56 -13.74 16.74
N ILE A 284 -10.11 -14.88 17.28
CA ILE A 284 -10.64 -16.20 16.92
C ILE A 284 -12.14 -16.28 17.24
N LEU A 285 -12.54 -15.72 18.39
CA LEU A 285 -13.94 -15.70 18.80
C LEU A 285 -14.79 -14.82 17.89
N ILE A 286 -14.29 -13.64 17.48
CA ILE A 286 -14.93 -12.78 16.48
C ILE A 286 -15.14 -13.54 15.16
N CYS A 287 -14.14 -14.31 14.71
CA CYS A 287 -14.25 -15.12 13.51
C CYS A 287 -15.33 -16.22 13.66
N ASN A 288 -15.43 -16.86 14.82
CA ASN A 288 -16.47 -17.87 15.09
C ASN A 288 -17.88 -17.25 15.15
N VAL A 289 -18.01 -16.04 15.68
CA VAL A 289 -19.28 -15.28 15.68
C VAL A 289 -19.66 -14.92 14.23
N LEU A 290 -18.71 -14.47 13.42
CA LEU A 290 -18.94 -14.22 11.99
C LEU A 290 -19.38 -15.49 11.25
N ALA A 291 -18.83 -16.67 11.57
CA ALA A 291 -19.27 -17.95 11.00
C ALA A 291 -20.75 -18.24 11.32
N THR A 292 -21.18 -17.89 12.53
CA THR A 292 -22.58 -18.03 12.97
C THR A 292 -23.49 -17.05 12.23
N VAL A 293 -23.07 -15.80 12.07
CA VAL A 293 -23.75 -14.79 11.24
C VAL A 293 -23.91 -15.28 9.81
N GLY A 294 -22.84 -15.84 9.23
CA GLY A 294 -22.88 -16.43 7.89
C GLY A 294 -23.89 -17.58 7.77
N GLY A 295 -24.08 -18.38 8.83
CA GLY A 295 -25.11 -19.41 8.91
C GLY A 295 -26.54 -18.85 8.86
N VAL A 296 -26.82 -17.85 9.71
CA VAL A 296 -28.14 -17.19 9.79
C VAL A 296 -28.51 -16.46 8.50
N LEU A 297 -27.53 -15.80 7.86
CA LEU A 297 -27.75 -15.13 6.58
C LEU A 297 -27.92 -16.10 5.40
N SER A 298 -27.55 -17.37 5.56
CA SER A 298 -27.68 -18.41 4.53
C SER A 298 -28.91 -19.32 4.69
N ASP A 299 -29.74 -19.09 5.70
CA ASP A 299 -30.94 -19.93 5.95
C ASP A 299 -32.05 -19.61 4.93
N PRO A 300 -32.42 -20.56 4.04
CA PRO A 300 -33.44 -20.36 3.01
C PRO A 300 -34.88 -20.38 3.55
N SER A 301 -35.09 -20.57 4.86
CA SER A 301 -36.43 -20.64 5.46
C SER A 301 -37.28 -19.37 5.29
N SER A 302 -36.68 -18.24 4.90
CA SER A 302 -37.39 -16.99 4.56
C SER A 302 -38.08 -17.00 3.19
N ASP A 303 -37.68 -17.89 2.27
CA ASP A 303 -38.24 -17.94 0.91
C ASP A 303 -39.62 -18.63 0.84
N GLN A 304 -40.02 -19.36 1.88
CA GLN A 304 -41.29 -20.13 1.87
C GLN A 304 -42.51 -19.33 2.36
N SER A 305 -42.33 -18.12 2.89
CA SER A 305 -43.44 -17.30 3.42
C SER A 305 -44.29 -16.60 2.35
N TRP A 306 -43.99 -16.79 1.06
CA TRP A 306 -44.60 -16.04 -0.05
C TRP A 306 -45.55 -16.82 -0.96
N ASN A 307 -45.96 -18.04 -0.60
CA ASN A 307 -47.02 -18.76 -1.33
C ASN A 307 -48.38 -18.68 -0.61
N LEU A 308 -48.88 -17.46 -0.39
CA LEU A 308 -50.30 -17.17 -0.12
C LEU A 308 -50.53 -15.67 -0.35
N ASP A 309 -50.82 -15.29 -1.60
CA ASP A 309 -52.16 -14.85 -2.05
C ASP A 309 -52.01 -13.98 -3.30
N ASP A 310 -52.17 -14.57 -4.49
CA ASP A 310 -52.63 -13.86 -5.68
C ASP A 310 -53.07 -14.87 -6.76
N SER A 311 -54.32 -15.34 -6.67
CA SER A 311 -55.05 -15.93 -7.80
C SER A 311 -56.55 -15.95 -7.51
N GLU A 312 -57.25 -14.90 -7.93
CA GLU A 312 -58.69 -14.97 -8.16
C GLU A 312 -58.97 -15.72 -9.48
N GLY A 313 -59.83 -16.75 -9.46
CA GLY A 313 -60.36 -17.32 -10.70
C GLY A 313 -61.08 -18.67 -10.65
N LYS A 314 -62.28 -18.70 -10.06
CA LYS A 314 -63.44 -19.61 -10.36
C LYS A 314 -63.44 -21.07 -9.87
N ALA A 315 -64.36 -21.28 -8.92
CA ALA A 315 -65.35 -22.36 -8.82
C ALA A 315 -64.90 -23.83 -8.73
N ASN A 316 -65.04 -24.45 -7.55
CA ASN A 316 -66.18 -25.34 -7.29
C ASN A 316 -66.29 -25.75 -5.82
N SER A 317 -67.54 -25.87 -5.41
CA SER A 317 -68.08 -26.23 -4.10
C SER A 317 -67.72 -27.64 -3.62
N ARG A 318 -67.36 -27.78 -2.33
CA ARG A 318 -67.93 -28.79 -1.39
C ARG A 318 -67.43 -28.62 0.05
N SER A 319 -68.40 -28.33 0.92
CA SER A 319 -68.54 -28.57 2.36
C SER A 319 -67.56 -29.57 3.01
N ILE A 320 -67.10 -29.29 4.26
CA ILE A 320 -67.60 -29.91 5.52
C ILE A 320 -66.75 -29.43 6.72
N LEU A 321 -67.47 -29.07 7.78
CA LEU A 321 -67.12 -28.75 9.17
C LEU A 321 -65.91 -29.48 9.81
N GLY A 322 -65.16 -28.77 10.66
CA GLY A 322 -64.34 -29.41 11.71
C GLY A 322 -63.37 -28.51 12.48
N GLY A 323 -63.82 -27.96 13.63
CA GLY A 323 -62.98 -27.79 14.84
C GLY A 323 -61.97 -26.64 14.91
N ARG A 324 -62.38 -25.52 15.53
CA ARG A 324 -61.45 -24.60 16.21
C ARG A 324 -60.83 -25.31 17.42
N GLN A 325 -59.50 -25.38 17.48
CA GLN A 325 -58.77 -25.30 18.75
C GLN A 325 -57.74 -24.18 18.62
N ASN A 326 -57.89 -23.19 19.51
CA ASN A 326 -56.91 -22.15 19.79
C ASN A 326 -55.61 -22.80 20.25
N ASP A 327 -54.49 -22.49 19.60
CA ASP A 327 -53.19 -22.51 20.26
C ASP A 327 -52.57 -21.11 20.09
N ASP A 328 -53.03 -20.22 20.96
CA ASP A 328 -52.64 -18.83 21.05
C ASP A 328 -51.27 -18.77 21.78
N ARG A 329 -50.19 -19.04 21.04
CA ARG A 329 -48.83 -18.74 21.52
C ARG A 329 -48.63 -17.23 21.48
N HIS A 330 -49.13 -16.54 22.50
CA HIS A 330 -48.80 -15.15 22.78
C HIS A 330 -47.27 -14.97 22.86
N HIS A 331 -46.68 -14.36 21.83
CA HIS A 331 -45.35 -13.79 21.93
C HIS A 331 -45.38 -12.67 22.99
N PRO A 332 -44.49 -12.67 24.00
CA PRO A 332 -44.44 -11.59 24.98
C PRO A 332 -43.98 -10.28 24.30
N ASP A 333 -44.84 -9.25 24.34
CA ASP A 333 -44.51 -7.89 23.88
C ASP A 333 -43.65 -7.20 24.94
N VAL A 334 -42.33 -7.19 24.74
CA VAL A 334 -41.38 -6.53 25.65
C VAL A 334 -41.32 -5.04 25.30
N ARG A 335 -41.77 -4.19 26.24
CA ARG A 335 -41.73 -2.72 26.11
C ARG A 335 -40.88 -2.09 27.23
N GLU A 336 -40.05 -1.11 26.88
CA GLU A 336 -39.30 -0.29 27.84
C GLU A 336 -40.26 0.72 28.52
N MET A 337 -40.22 0.80 29.86
CA MET A 337 -40.99 1.80 30.61
C MET A 337 -40.16 3.08 30.75
N ASP A 338 -40.70 4.22 30.34
CA ASP A 338 -40.08 5.53 30.52
C ASP A 338 -40.35 6.07 31.94
N ASP A 339 -39.44 6.90 32.47
CA ASP A 339 -39.68 7.68 33.68
C ASP A 339 -40.66 8.82 33.36
N ILE A 340 -41.91 8.65 33.78
CA ILE A 340 -42.99 9.62 33.56
C ILE A 340 -43.23 10.49 34.79
N THR A 341 -42.36 10.43 35.81
CA THR A 341 -42.44 11.27 37.02
C THR A 341 -42.65 12.76 36.69
N PRO A 342 -41.95 13.36 35.71
CA PRO A 342 -42.15 14.76 35.35
C PRO A 342 -43.53 15.08 34.73
N LEU A 343 -44.22 14.06 34.22
CA LEU A 343 -45.52 14.15 33.55
C LEU A 343 -46.70 13.85 34.49
N THR A 344 -46.40 13.45 35.74
CA THR A 344 -47.37 13.15 36.80
C THR A 344 -47.41 14.27 37.83
N ARG A 345 -48.59 14.52 38.41
CA ARG A 345 -48.78 15.57 39.43
C ARG A 345 -48.78 14.96 40.83
N PHE A 346 -48.03 15.58 41.74
CA PHE A 346 -47.87 15.15 43.13
C PHE A 346 -48.48 16.15 44.10
N GLU A 347 -49.27 15.67 45.04
CA GLU A 347 -49.86 16.45 46.15
C GLU A 347 -49.52 15.80 47.48
N ALA A 348 -48.80 16.51 48.33
CA ALA A 348 -48.46 16.06 49.68
C ALA A 348 -49.49 16.57 50.69
N SER A 349 -49.71 15.80 51.76
CA SER A 349 -50.59 16.17 52.88
C SER A 349 -50.14 17.45 53.57
N SER A 350 -48.83 17.71 53.57
CA SER A 350 -48.21 18.88 54.19
C SER A 350 -46.93 19.27 53.46
N ARG A 351 -46.46 20.51 53.67
CA ARG A 351 -45.22 21.05 53.09
C ARG A 351 -45.08 20.80 51.59
N GLN A 352 -46.14 21.11 50.82
CA GLN A 352 -46.19 20.92 49.36
C GLN A 352 -44.97 21.48 48.61
N ALA A 353 -44.38 22.59 49.09
CA ALA A 353 -43.18 23.18 48.50
C ALA A 353 -41.96 22.24 48.47
N MET A 354 -41.91 21.23 49.37
CA MET A 354 -40.83 20.23 49.42
C MET A 354 -41.05 19.05 48.47
N VAL A 355 -42.18 18.97 47.75
CA VAL A 355 -42.44 17.85 46.81
C VAL A 355 -41.41 17.81 45.68
N VAL A 356 -40.84 18.95 45.29
CA VAL A 356 -39.74 19.01 44.30
C VAL A 356 -38.51 18.21 44.76
N CYS A 357 -38.28 18.11 46.08
CA CYS A 357 -37.20 17.31 46.66
C CYS A 357 -37.40 15.79 46.49
N LEU A 358 -38.63 15.33 46.18
CA LEU A 358 -38.90 13.92 45.91
C LEU A 358 -38.61 13.53 44.46
N THR A 359 -38.55 14.51 43.55
CA THR A 359 -38.48 14.29 42.10
C THR A 359 -37.22 14.88 41.45
N ASP A 360 -36.35 15.53 42.24
CA ASP A 360 -35.12 16.18 41.77
C ASP A 360 -33.97 15.22 41.40
N GLY A 361 -34.13 13.92 41.65
CA GLY A 361 -33.13 12.92 41.35
C GLY A 361 -32.02 12.78 42.40
N ASN A 362 -32.06 13.55 43.49
CA ASN A 362 -31.02 13.58 44.51
C ASN A 362 -31.46 12.80 45.76
N SER A 363 -30.59 11.92 46.27
CA SER A 363 -30.88 11.16 47.49
C SER A 363 -30.66 11.96 48.78
N ASP A 364 -30.04 13.15 48.71
CA ASP A 364 -29.74 13.99 49.86
C ASP A 364 -30.90 14.90 50.28
N THR A 365 -31.74 15.26 49.32
CA THR A 365 -32.98 16.01 49.50
C THR A 365 -34.12 15.06 49.90
N PHE A 366 -35.14 15.59 50.56
CA PHE A 366 -36.27 14.81 51.07
C PHE A 366 -37.51 15.68 51.26
N TRP A 367 -38.69 15.06 51.18
CA TRP A 367 -39.91 15.61 51.75
C TRP A 367 -40.04 15.17 53.20
N GLU A 368 -40.39 16.11 54.08
CA GLU A 368 -40.68 15.85 55.48
C GLU A 368 -42.13 16.24 55.79
N SER A 369 -42.88 15.36 56.43
CA SER A 369 -44.25 15.70 56.84
C SER A 369 -44.26 16.80 57.91
N GLY A 370 -45.14 17.79 57.76
CA GLY A 370 -45.32 18.90 58.71
C GLY A 370 -46.14 18.55 59.95
N GLU A 371 -46.17 19.47 60.91
CA GLU A 371 -46.94 19.29 62.15
C GLU A 371 -48.47 19.26 61.93
N GLU A 372 -48.93 19.78 60.80
CA GLU A 372 -50.33 19.77 60.34
C GLU A 372 -50.87 18.34 60.19
N ASP A 373 -49.99 17.36 60.02
CA ASP A 373 -50.32 15.94 59.86
C ASP A 373 -50.35 15.17 61.19
N LYS A 374 -50.17 15.81 62.36
CA LYS A 374 -50.13 15.11 63.66
C LYS A 374 -51.40 14.27 63.94
N ASN A 375 -52.55 14.66 63.39
CA ASN A 375 -53.84 13.95 63.53
C ASN A 375 -54.45 13.51 62.18
N ARG A 376 -53.67 13.52 61.09
CA ARG A 376 -54.11 13.15 59.73
C ARG A 376 -53.14 12.13 59.13
N PRO A 377 -53.58 11.28 58.18
CA PRO A 377 -52.64 10.40 57.49
C PRO A 377 -51.61 11.23 56.72
N ARG A 378 -50.32 10.89 56.85
CA ARG A 378 -49.22 11.50 56.09
C ARG A 378 -49.25 10.89 54.70
N THR A 379 -49.67 11.67 53.69
CA THR A 379 -49.97 11.11 52.38
C THR A 379 -49.30 11.87 51.25
N LEU A 380 -48.90 11.13 50.22
CA LEU A 380 -48.54 11.67 48.90
C LEU A 380 -49.53 11.12 47.89
N THR A 381 -50.33 11.99 47.30
CA THR A 381 -51.26 11.67 46.21
C THR A 381 -50.56 11.89 44.87
N VAL A 382 -50.61 10.87 44.02
CA VAL A 382 -50.03 10.84 42.67
C VAL A 382 -51.18 10.74 41.67
N HIS A 383 -51.36 11.80 40.90
CA HIS A 383 -52.35 11.89 39.84
C HIS A 383 -51.71 11.40 38.53
N CYS A 384 -52.26 10.31 38.00
CA CYS A 384 -51.82 9.57 36.81
C CYS A 384 -52.81 9.74 35.63
N ASP A 385 -53.82 10.58 35.80
CA ASP A 385 -54.90 10.94 34.87
C ASP A 385 -54.43 11.86 33.74
N ASN A 386 -53.43 11.40 33.01
CA ASN A 386 -52.91 12.07 31.82
C ASN A 386 -53.13 11.16 30.60
N GLU A 387 -53.98 11.59 29.66
CA GLU A 387 -54.34 10.81 28.45
C GLU A 387 -53.13 10.45 27.58
N CYS A 388 -52.01 11.16 27.76
CA CYS A 388 -50.78 10.94 27.01
C CYS A 388 -49.87 9.85 27.60
N VAL A 389 -50.10 9.36 28.82
CA VAL A 389 -49.20 8.38 29.47
C VAL A 389 -49.97 7.33 30.25
N ASN A 390 -49.50 6.09 30.23
CA ASN A 390 -50.03 4.98 31.01
C ASN A 390 -49.06 4.63 32.14
N ALA A 391 -49.37 5.08 33.36
CA ALA A 391 -48.58 4.79 34.55
C ALA A 391 -48.73 3.33 34.96
N THR A 392 -47.61 2.65 35.24
CA THR A 392 -47.59 1.20 35.53
C THR A 392 -46.87 0.84 36.81
N LEU A 393 -45.81 1.56 37.18
CA LEU A 393 -45.02 1.26 38.37
C LEU A 393 -44.72 2.54 39.17
N LEU A 394 -45.14 2.56 40.43
CA LEU A 394 -44.78 3.59 41.41
C LEU A 394 -43.68 3.08 42.32
N THR A 395 -42.68 3.90 42.60
CA THR A 395 -41.57 3.54 43.49
C THR A 395 -41.27 4.67 44.47
N ALA A 396 -40.98 4.33 45.74
CA ALA A 396 -40.64 5.28 46.79
C ALA A 396 -39.36 4.83 47.52
N TYR A 397 -38.39 5.73 47.65
CA TYR A 397 -37.11 5.48 48.32
C TYR A 397 -37.16 5.95 49.78
N VAL A 398 -36.88 5.02 50.70
CA VAL A 398 -36.87 5.24 52.14
C VAL A 398 -35.50 4.83 52.69
N ASP A 399 -34.95 5.66 53.57
CA ASP A 399 -33.66 5.43 54.22
C ASP A 399 -33.77 5.68 55.73
N ASN A 400 -34.25 4.68 56.46
CA ASN A 400 -34.45 4.76 57.90
C ASN A 400 -33.14 4.78 58.71
N ILE A 401 -32.00 4.48 58.06
CA ILE A 401 -30.68 4.59 58.67
C ILE A 401 -30.22 6.05 58.70
N ARG A 402 -30.40 6.78 57.59
CA ARG A 402 -30.09 8.22 57.53
C ARG A 402 -31.10 9.07 58.29
N ASP A 403 -32.37 8.68 58.29
CA ASP A 403 -33.48 9.47 58.83
C ASP A 403 -33.84 9.04 60.27
N GLU A 404 -32.84 9.02 61.14
CA GLU A 404 -33.01 8.77 62.58
C GLU A 404 -33.92 9.85 63.21
N GLY A 405 -35.02 9.40 63.82
CA GLY A 405 -36.06 10.26 64.39
C GLY A 405 -37.17 10.68 63.40
N TYR A 406 -37.15 10.19 62.15
CA TYR A 406 -38.15 10.45 61.12
C TYR A 406 -38.52 9.19 60.31
N ARG A 407 -38.45 8.02 60.96
CA ARG A 407 -38.45 6.71 60.29
C ARG A 407 -39.83 6.35 59.77
N THR A 408 -39.90 5.74 58.60
CA THR A 408 -41.14 5.15 58.07
C THR A 408 -41.27 3.71 58.54
N CYS A 409 -42.34 3.40 59.28
CA CYS A 409 -42.62 2.05 59.80
C CYS A 409 -43.48 1.21 58.85
N SER A 410 -44.33 1.85 58.04
CA SER A 410 -45.05 1.15 56.97
C SER A 410 -45.46 2.10 55.86
N LEU A 411 -45.56 1.58 54.65
CA LEU A 411 -46.04 2.28 53.46
C LEU A 411 -47.23 1.52 52.88
N THR A 412 -48.34 2.22 52.66
CA THR A 412 -49.54 1.67 52.02
C THR A 412 -49.90 2.49 50.80
N VAL A 413 -50.01 1.85 49.64
CA VAL A 413 -50.43 2.46 48.38
C VAL A 413 -51.88 2.10 48.13
N ALA A 414 -52.76 3.09 47.99
CA ALA A 414 -54.19 2.90 47.72
C ALA A 414 -54.64 3.68 46.48
N ALA A 415 -55.41 3.04 45.61
CA ALA A 415 -56.11 3.65 44.51
C ALA A 415 -57.44 4.25 44.98
N THR A 416 -57.90 5.32 44.33
CA THR A 416 -59.29 5.78 44.45
C THR A 416 -60.02 5.39 43.17
N ASP A 417 -60.98 4.48 43.25
CA ASP A 417 -61.81 4.10 42.10
C ASP A 417 -62.81 5.22 41.75
N SER A 418 -63.41 5.19 40.56
CA SER A 418 -64.36 6.22 40.06
C SER A 418 -65.56 6.45 40.99
N ASP A 419 -65.91 5.45 41.81
CA ASP A 419 -67.01 5.50 42.77
C ASP A 419 -66.61 6.11 44.13
N GLY A 420 -65.38 6.61 44.27
CA GLY A 420 -64.84 7.20 45.51
C GLY A 420 -64.40 6.17 46.56
N ILE A 421 -64.47 4.87 46.24
CA ILE A 421 -64.03 3.78 47.11
C ILE A 421 -62.51 3.64 47.03
N ARG A 422 -61.85 3.54 48.19
CA ARG A 422 -60.39 3.35 48.28
C ARG A 422 -60.04 1.87 48.23
N ARG A 423 -59.24 1.48 47.24
CA ARG A 423 -58.71 0.12 47.06
C ARG A 423 -57.22 0.08 47.40
N ILE A 424 -56.82 -0.72 48.39
CA ILE A 424 -55.40 -0.90 48.73
C ILE A 424 -54.73 -1.74 47.64
N LEU A 425 -53.70 -1.19 46.99
CA LEU A 425 -52.92 -1.85 45.95
C LEU A 425 -51.71 -2.60 46.54
N HIS A 426 -51.04 -1.98 47.50
CA HIS A 426 -49.84 -2.52 48.15
C HIS A 426 -49.75 -2.04 49.59
N SER A 427 -49.28 -2.87 50.51
CA SER A 427 -49.01 -2.48 51.89
C SER A 427 -47.84 -3.26 52.44
N GLU A 428 -46.83 -2.55 52.95
CA GLU A 428 -45.57 -3.14 53.39
C GLU A 428 -45.11 -2.51 54.71
N SER A 429 -44.74 -3.35 55.68
CA SER A 429 -44.11 -2.92 56.93
C SER A 429 -42.60 -2.84 56.72
N LEU A 430 -42.00 -1.70 57.05
CA LEU A 430 -40.58 -1.43 56.88
C LEU A 430 -39.85 -1.55 58.21
N ASP A 431 -38.68 -2.20 58.17
CA ASP A 431 -37.81 -2.33 59.35
C ASP A 431 -37.15 -0.97 59.72
N HIS A 432 -36.75 -0.82 60.97
CA HIS A 432 -36.07 0.37 61.49
C HIS A 432 -34.74 0.67 60.81
N GLN A 433 -34.13 -0.32 60.15
CA GLN A 433 -32.88 -0.18 59.38
C GLN A 433 -33.10 -0.29 57.87
N TYR A 434 -34.35 -0.16 57.40
CA TYR A 434 -34.65 -0.28 55.98
C TYR A 434 -33.97 0.83 55.16
N ILE A 435 -33.26 0.42 54.10
CA ILE A 435 -32.75 1.29 53.03
C ILE A 435 -33.15 0.65 51.70
N GLY A 436 -33.95 1.34 50.90
CA GLY A 436 -34.27 0.84 49.57
C GLY A 436 -35.51 1.44 48.93
N TRP A 437 -35.83 0.89 47.76
CA TRP A 437 -37.01 1.26 46.96
C TRP A 437 -38.17 0.31 47.26
N VAL A 438 -39.27 0.88 47.77
CA VAL A 438 -40.57 0.21 47.81
C VAL A 438 -41.23 0.36 46.44
N LYS A 439 -41.75 -0.72 45.86
CA LYS A 439 -42.31 -0.74 44.49
C LYS A 439 -43.77 -1.20 44.51
N CYS A 440 -44.63 -0.55 43.74
CA CYS A 440 -46.04 -0.88 43.63
C CYS A 440 -46.50 -0.80 42.17
N CYS A 441 -47.18 -1.84 41.67
CA CYS A 441 -47.84 -1.79 40.38
C CYS A 441 -49.09 -0.90 40.49
N ILE A 442 -49.24 0.06 39.59
CA ILE A 442 -50.35 1.02 39.55
C ILE A 442 -51.05 1.02 38.17
N ALA A 443 -50.81 -0.02 37.36
CA ALA A 443 -51.38 -0.13 36.02
C ALA A 443 -52.92 -0.05 36.04
N GLY A 444 -53.49 0.83 35.21
CA GLY A 444 -54.93 1.02 35.07
C GLY A 444 -55.60 1.86 36.16
N VAL A 445 -54.83 2.62 36.95
CA VAL A 445 -55.35 3.49 38.01
C VAL A 445 -55.09 4.96 37.66
N SER A 446 -56.12 5.81 37.81
CA SER A 446 -56.02 7.26 37.57
C SER A 446 -55.37 8.00 38.73
N CYS A 447 -55.75 7.74 39.97
CA CYS A 447 -55.24 8.45 41.14
C CYS A 447 -54.83 7.49 42.25
N VAL A 448 -53.61 7.65 42.77
CA VAL A 448 -53.02 6.77 43.78
C VAL A 448 -52.54 7.59 44.98
N GLN A 449 -52.95 7.21 46.18
CA GLN A 449 -52.51 7.79 47.44
C GLN A 449 -51.52 6.87 48.16
N VAL A 450 -50.31 7.35 48.39
CA VAL A 450 -49.28 6.70 49.21
C VAL A 450 -49.40 7.21 50.64
N ILE A 451 -49.61 6.31 51.59
CA ILE A 451 -49.81 6.60 53.01
C ILE A 451 -48.60 6.10 53.78
N PHE A 452 -47.92 7.01 54.47
CA PHE A 452 -46.74 6.71 55.29
C PHE A 452 -47.14 6.68 56.76
N LYS A 453 -46.85 5.57 57.45
CA LYS A 453 -47.01 5.48 58.91
C LYS A 453 -45.66 5.45 59.57
N SER A 454 -45.60 6.05 60.76
CA SER A 454 -44.39 6.17 61.55
C SER A 454 -44.74 6.31 63.03
N ASN A 455 -43.81 5.87 63.88
CA ASN A 455 -43.87 6.08 65.32
C ASN A 455 -43.29 7.45 65.74
N ASP A 456 -42.64 8.16 64.82
CA ASP A 456 -42.03 9.48 65.04
C ASP A 456 -43.02 10.62 64.71
N ALA A 457 -42.74 11.83 65.19
CA ALA A 457 -43.60 13.02 65.00
C ALA A 457 -43.77 13.43 63.52
N SER A 458 -42.80 13.09 62.66
CA SER A 458 -42.86 13.27 61.21
C SER A 458 -42.11 12.17 60.47
N VAL A 459 -42.33 12.07 59.15
CA VAL A 459 -41.67 11.11 58.26
C VAL A 459 -40.83 11.84 57.24
N ARG A 460 -39.67 11.27 56.89
CA ARG A 460 -38.90 11.67 55.71
C ARG A 460 -38.97 10.63 54.60
N VAL A 461 -39.25 11.10 53.40
CA VAL A 461 -39.17 10.32 52.16
C VAL A 461 -38.22 11.05 51.24
N ARG A 462 -37.27 10.32 50.65
CA ARG A 462 -36.18 10.92 49.87
C ARG A 462 -36.52 11.03 48.39
N GLN A 463 -37.15 10.01 47.82
CA GLN A 463 -37.46 10.03 46.39
C GLN A 463 -38.73 9.27 46.05
N VAL A 464 -39.45 9.72 45.02
CA VAL A 464 -40.57 8.99 44.41
C VAL A 464 -40.42 9.04 42.89
N ARG A 465 -40.64 7.90 42.23
CA ARG A 465 -40.64 7.81 40.76
C ARG A 465 -41.82 7.01 40.25
N VAL A 466 -42.35 7.42 39.11
CA VAL A 466 -43.42 6.77 38.38
C VAL A 466 -42.93 6.36 36.99
N PHE A 467 -43.07 5.09 36.65
CA PHE A 467 -42.71 4.54 35.35
C PHE A 467 -43.96 4.12 34.58
N GLY A 468 -43.93 4.33 33.26
CA GLY A 468 -45.07 4.06 32.40
C GLY A 468 -44.72 4.12 30.91
N PHE A 469 -45.75 4.06 30.07
CA PHE A 469 -45.62 4.13 28.62
C PHE A 469 -46.23 5.42 28.10
N ASN A 470 -45.56 6.11 27.18
CA ASN A 470 -46.15 7.24 26.47
C ASN A 470 -47.14 6.72 25.40
N MET A 471 -48.40 7.15 25.48
CA MET A 471 -49.50 6.70 24.63
C MET A 471 -49.76 7.60 23.42
N GLY A 472 -49.01 8.70 23.24
CA GLY A 472 -48.96 9.52 22.02
C GLY A 472 -50.31 9.91 21.42
N THR A 473 -50.75 11.15 21.62
CA THR A 473 -51.92 11.72 20.94
C THR A 473 -51.81 11.55 19.43
N GLY A 474 -52.62 10.64 18.88
CA GLY A 474 -52.89 10.62 17.45
C GLY A 474 -53.67 11.88 17.09
N LEU A 475 -52.97 12.91 16.60
CA LEU A 475 -53.40 13.93 15.63
C LEU A 475 -52.41 15.11 15.66
N LEU A 476 -51.87 15.44 14.48
CA LEU A 476 -51.04 16.61 14.12
C LEU A 476 -49.55 16.63 14.55
N GLY A 477 -48.72 16.03 13.69
CA GLY A 477 -47.40 16.49 13.22
C GLY A 477 -46.45 17.26 14.15
N SER A 478 -45.46 16.55 14.70
CA SER A 478 -44.07 17.01 14.80
C SER A 478 -43.12 15.80 14.64
N PRO A 479 -41.92 15.97 14.05
CA PRO A 479 -41.02 14.86 13.75
C PRO A 479 -40.11 14.57 14.95
N GLU A 480 -40.61 13.87 15.96
CA GLU A 480 -39.74 13.22 16.97
C GLU A 480 -40.00 11.70 17.00
N ASP A 481 -39.11 11.03 16.26
CA ASP A 481 -38.53 9.72 16.51
C ASP A 481 -39.36 8.67 17.26
N HIS A 482 -39.93 7.77 16.46
CA HIS A 482 -40.15 6.39 16.84
C HIS A 482 -38.89 5.77 17.46
N LYS A 483 -38.90 5.51 18.78
CA LYS A 483 -38.04 4.53 19.47
C LYS A 483 -38.35 3.07 19.06
N ARG A 484 -38.69 2.84 17.78
CA ARG A 484 -38.52 1.57 17.08
C ARG A 484 -37.68 1.89 15.84
N SER A 485 -36.44 1.37 15.85
CA SER A 485 -35.47 1.32 14.75
C SER A 485 -35.89 1.97 13.41
N PRO A 486 -35.48 3.22 13.11
CA PRO A 486 -35.47 3.70 11.74
C PRO A 486 -34.18 3.21 11.07
N LEU A 487 -34.09 1.91 10.80
CA LEU A 487 -33.29 1.45 9.67
C LEU A 487 -34.17 1.71 8.44
N ARG A 488 -33.99 2.88 7.83
CA ARG A 488 -34.39 3.03 6.43
C ARG A 488 -33.60 1.97 5.63
N PRO A 489 -34.25 1.10 4.85
CA PRO A 489 -33.53 0.26 3.91
C PRO A 489 -32.77 1.18 2.92
N SER A 490 -31.51 0.84 2.68
CA SER A 490 -30.75 1.31 1.51
C SER A 490 -31.50 0.89 0.24
N PRO A 491 -31.28 1.51 -0.94
CA PRO A 491 -32.16 1.42 -2.12
C PRO A 491 -32.11 0.08 -2.87
N SER A 492 -31.83 -1.03 -2.18
CA SER A 492 -31.76 -2.39 -2.71
C SER A 492 -33.03 -3.16 -2.33
N HIS A 493 -34.08 -3.04 -3.14
CA HIS A 493 -35.37 -3.75 -3.02
C HIS A 493 -35.28 -5.28 -3.24
N GLN A 494 -34.32 -6.00 -2.64
CA GLN A 494 -34.10 -7.41 -2.98
C GLN A 494 -33.84 -8.39 -1.82
N LEU A 495 -33.79 -7.97 -0.55
CA LEU A 495 -33.63 -8.93 0.56
C LEU A 495 -34.62 -8.61 1.71
N LEU A 496 -35.69 -9.40 1.79
CA LEU A 496 -36.64 -9.40 2.91
C LEU A 496 -36.06 -10.25 4.04
N PHE A 497 -35.25 -9.62 4.91
CA PHE A 497 -34.65 -10.30 6.05
C PHE A 497 -35.61 -10.47 7.22
N THR A 498 -35.52 -11.58 7.94
CA THR A 498 -36.12 -11.74 9.26
C THR A 498 -35.46 -10.80 10.27
N THR A 499 -36.09 -10.54 11.42
CA THR A 499 -35.52 -9.72 12.50
C THR A 499 -34.13 -10.19 12.93
N THR A 500 -33.91 -11.51 12.98
CA THR A 500 -32.59 -12.10 13.29
C THR A 500 -31.55 -11.85 12.21
N GLN A 501 -31.94 -11.93 10.93
CA GLN A 501 -31.05 -11.65 9.80
C GLN A 501 -30.68 -10.16 9.73
N VAL A 502 -31.58 -9.25 10.11
CA VAL A 502 -31.28 -7.80 10.18
C VAL A 502 -30.20 -7.51 11.23
N ASP A 503 -30.34 -8.04 12.45
CA ASP A 503 -29.35 -7.83 13.51
C ASP A 503 -28.02 -8.55 13.19
N ALA A 504 -28.07 -9.75 12.59
CA ALA A 504 -26.88 -10.46 12.10
C ALA A 504 -26.14 -9.66 11.00
N PHE A 505 -26.89 -9.07 10.07
CA PHE A 505 -26.36 -8.21 9.02
C PHE A 505 -25.71 -6.95 9.60
N ALA A 506 -26.36 -6.29 10.58
CA ALA A 506 -25.80 -5.12 11.24
C ALA A 506 -24.48 -5.44 11.96
N LEU A 507 -24.38 -6.61 12.62
CA LEU A 507 -23.14 -7.08 13.22
C LEU A 507 -22.02 -7.30 12.20
N PHE A 508 -22.34 -7.96 11.08
CA PHE A 508 -21.38 -8.13 10.00
C PHE A 508 -20.88 -6.77 9.49
N GLN A 509 -21.79 -5.84 9.21
CA GLN A 509 -21.47 -4.52 8.70
C GLN A 509 -20.56 -3.75 9.66
N ALA A 510 -20.85 -3.82 10.97
CA ALA A 510 -20.04 -3.24 12.03
C ALA A 510 -18.61 -3.81 12.06
N ILE A 511 -18.44 -5.13 11.98
CA ILE A 511 -17.12 -5.76 12.02
C ILE A 511 -16.34 -5.47 10.73
N ALA A 512 -16.98 -5.61 9.57
CA ALA A 512 -16.33 -5.37 8.27
C ALA A 512 -15.85 -3.92 8.14
N ALA A 513 -16.69 -2.94 8.47
CA ALA A 513 -16.31 -1.53 8.39
C ALA A 513 -15.12 -1.17 9.30
N GLN A 514 -15.06 -1.77 10.48
CA GLN A 514 -13.94 -1.58 11.42
C GLN A 514 -12.66 -2.30 10.96
N ALA A 515 -12.77 -3.50 10.36
CA ALA A 515 -11.62 -4.25 9.84
C ALA A 515 -10.87 -3.47 8.73
N PHE A 516 -11.59 -2.70 7.91
CA PHE A 516 -11.02 -1.85 6.84
C PHE A 516 -10.88 -0.36 7.25
N SER A 517 -10.91 -0.05 8.55
CA SER A 517 -10.68 1.30 9.06
C SER A 517 -9.19 1.60 9.31
N ASP A 518 -8.80 2.87 9.25
CA ASP A 518 -7.40 3.31 9.39
C ASP A 518 -6.86 3.08 10.81
N GLU A 519 -7.70 3.13 11.85
CA GLU A 519 -7.33 2.87 13.24
C GLU A 519 -6.91 1.40 13.48
N PHE A 520 -7.34 0.47 12.62
CA PHE A 520 -7.06 -0.96 12.70
C PHE A 520 -5.98 -1.45 11.74
N SER A 521 -5.21 -0.52 11.15
CA SER A 521 -4.21 -0.79 10.09
C SER A 521 -2.91 -1.47 10.53
N HIS A 522 -2.72 -1.79 11.83
CA HIS A 522 -1.52 -2.47 12.33
C HIS A 522 -1.33 -3.90 11.75
N GLU A 523 -0.07 -4.30 11.52
CA GLU A 523 0.35 -5.50 10.77
C GLU A 523 -0.23 -6.82 11.29
N GLU A 524 -0.64 -6.89 12.55
CA GLU A 524 -1.11 -8.11 13.23
C GLU A 524 -2.59 -8.45 12.96
N ASN A 525 -3.36 -7.55 12.33
CA ASN A 525 -4.80 -7.72 12.08
C ASN A 525 -5.17 -8.23 10.67
N GLY A 526 -4.20 -8.68 9.88
CA GLY A 526 -4.42 -9.22 8.53
C GLY A 526 -5.38 -10.42 8.50
N THR A 527 -5.37 -11.20 9.58
CA THR A 527 -6.21 -12.39 9.84
C THR A 527 -7.70 -12.06 9.92
N LEU A 528 -8.11 -10.96 10.57
CA LEU A 528 -9.52 -10.54 10.63
C LEU A 528 -10.07 -10.24 9.24
N ARG A 529 -9.30 -9.46 8.46
CA ARG A 529 -9.70 -9.05 7.11
C ARG A 529 -9.79 -10.25 6.18
N GLU A 530 -8.83 -11.17 6.27
CA GLU A 530 -8.85 -12.41 5.50
C GLU A 530 -10.08 -13.27 5.83
N GLN A 531 -10.40 -13.43 7.11
CA GLN A 531 -11.59 -14.19 7.54
C GLN A 531 -12.90 -13.53 7.09
N VAL A 532 -13.02 -12.20 7.15
CA VAL A 532 -14.18 -11.47 6.60
C VAL A 532 -14.34 -11.74 5.10
N LEU A 533 -13.23 -11.78 4.34
CA LEU A 533 -13.24 -12.06 2.91
C LEU A 533 -13.54 -13.53 2.59
N GLU A 534 -12.95 -14.48 3.31
CA GLU A 534 -13.25 -15.91 3.15
C GLU A 534 -14.75 -16.16 3.37
N LEU A 535 -15.33 -15.56 4.40
CA LEU A 535 -16.75 -15.73 4.72
C LEU A 535 -17.69 -15.16 3.65
N LEU A 536 -17.29 -14.06 3.01
CA LEU A 536 -18.02 -13.41 1.92
C LEU A 536 -17.94 -14.15 0.60
N PHE A 537 -16.74 -14.61 0.23
CA PHE A 537 -16.47 -15.16 -1.10
C PHE A 537 -16.53 -16.69 -1.16
N SER A 538 -16.65 -17.37 -0.01
CA SER A 538 -16.97 -18.81 0.05
C SER A 538 -18.47 -19.11 -0.11
N ARG A 539 -19.36 -18.12 0.07
CA ARG A 539 -20.82 -18.32 0.06
C ARG A 539 -21.51 -17.39 -0.96
N VAL A 540 -22.18 -17.99 -1.94
CA VAL A 540 -22.77 -17.30 -3.11
C VAL A 540 -23.99 -16.42 -2.75
N GLN A 541 -24.67 -16.67 -1.62
CA GLN A 541 -25.93 -16.01 -1.24
C GLN A 541 -25.77 -14.58 -0.67
N LEU A 542 -24.54 -14.05 -0.54
CA LEU A 542 -24.25 -12.78 0.16
C LEU A 542 -23.92 -11.60 -0.78
N GLN A 543 -24.48 -11.54 -1.99
CA GLN A 543 -24.08 -10.56 -3.02
C GLN A 543 -24.16 -9.07 -2.59
N PRO A 544 -25.18 -8.60 -1.85
CA PRO A 544 -25.21 -7.21 -1.36
C PRO A 544 -24.12 -6.92 -0.31
N LEU A 545 -23.74 -7.93 0.46
CA LEU A 545 -22.68 -7.85 1.46
C LEU A 545 -21.29 -7.75 0.82
N GLN A 546 -21.07 -8.53 -0.24
CA GLN A 546 -19.87 -8.45 -1.07
C GLN A 546 -19.72 -7.04 -1.67
N THR A 547 -20.82 -6.46 -2.16
CA THR A 547 -20.84 -5.09 -2.69
C THR A 547 -20.42 -4.05 -1.65
N TYR A 548 -20.97 -4.15 -0.44
CA TYR A 548 -20.62 -3.25 0.66
C TYR A 548 -19.15 -3.36 1.06
N VAL A 549 -18.63 -4.57 1.26
CA VAL A 549 -17.24 -4.77 1.72
C VAL A 549 -16.23 -4.37 0.65
N CYS A 550 -16.48 -4.70 -0.61
CA CYS A 550 -15.66 -4.20 -1.72
C CYS A 550 -15.65 -2.66 -1.76
N SER A 551 -16.79 -2.00 -1.52
CA SER A 551 -16.82 -0.54 -1.40
C SER A 551 -15.96 -0.03 -0.25
N GLN A 552 -16.03 -0.65 0.93
CA GLN A 552 -15.21 -0.21 2.06
C GLN A 552 -13.72 -0.40 1.79
N MET A 553 -13.35 -1.51 1.16
CA MET A 553 -11.98 -1.80 0.79
C MET A 553 -11.44 -0.80 -0.25
N VAL A 554 -12.22 -0.46 -1.29
CA VAL A 554 -11.83 0.58 -2.27
C VAL A 554 -11.69 1.94 -1.59
N ASN A 555 -12.65 2.33 -0.74
CA ASN A 555 -12.56 3.60 0.00
C ASN A 555 -11.35 3.65 0.96
N ALA A 556 -10.98 2.50 1.56
CA ALA A 556 -9.78 2.39 2.39
C ALA A 556 -8.50 2.52 1.56
N LEU A 557 -8.46 1.87 0.40
CA LEU A 557 -7.34 1.98 -0.54
C LEU A 557 -7.18 3.42 -1.05
N GLU A 558 -8.27 4.09 -1.44
CA GLU A 558 -8.27 5.49 -1.87
C GLU A 558 -7.73 6.44 -0.79
N ARG A 559 -8.19 6.29 0.45
CA ARG A 559 -7.68 7.08 1.60
C ARG A 559 -6.21 6.83 1.88
N GLU A 560 -5.79 5.56 1.87
CA GLU A 560 -4.40 5.22 2.16
C GLU A 560 -3.46 5.71 1.04
N VAL A 561 -3.85 5.58 -0.24
CA VAL A 561 -3.10 6.12 -1.38
C VAL A 561 -3.01 7.64 -1.30
N ALA A 562 -4.10 8.33 -0.97
CA ALA A 562 -4.10 9.78 -0.74
C ALA A 562 -3.16 10.18 0.41
N SER A 563 -3.14 9.44 1.51
CA SER A 563 -2.24 9.66 2.64
C SER A 563 -0.76 9.43 2.27
N LEU A 564 -0.46 8.37 1.53
CA LEU A 564 0.89 8.04 1.05
C LEU A 564 1.43 9.07 0.04
N ARG A 565 0.53 9.65 -0.76
CA ARG A 565 0.83 10.70 -1.74
C ARG A 565 1.39 11.97 -1.09
N GLU A 566 0.89 12.38 0.07
CA GLU A 566 1.24 13.66 0.73
C GLU A 566 2.59 13.67 1.47
N LYS A 567 3.47 12.68 1.25
CA LYS A 567 4.81 12.53 1.89
C LYS A 567 4.80 12.40 3.42
N THR A 568 3.64 12.28 4.05
CA THR A 568 3.51 12.18 5.52
C THR A 568 3.82 10.77 6.04
N LYS A 569 3.45 9.73 5.28
CA LYS A 569 3.67 8.31 5.64
C LYS A 569 4.76 7.65 4.78
N ARG A 570 5.52 6.74 5.41
CA ARG A 570 6.54 5.87 4.77
C ARG A 570 6.24 4.38 4.87
N ASN A 571 5.24 3.99 5.66
CA ASN A 571 4.84 2.59 5.82
C ASN A 571 3.79 2.24 4.77
N TYR A 572 4.01 1.15 4.03
CA TYR A 572 3.11 0.67 2.98
C TYR A 572 2.38 -0.62 3.38
N SER A 573 2.60 -1.16 4.58
CA SER A 573 2.06 -2.47 4.99
C SER A 573 0.55 -2.56 4.86
N TYR A 574 -0.17 -1.47 5.20
CA TYR A 574 -1.62 -1.42 5.04
C TYR A 574 -2.06 -1.47 3.58
N ALA A 575 -1.46 -0.63 2.71
CA ALA A 575 -1.71 -0.66 1.27
C ALA A 575 -1.35 -2.03 0.65
N CYS A 576 -0.27 -2.67 1.12
CA CYS A 576 0.10 -4.04 0.70
C CYS A 576 -1.00 -5.04 1.06
N GLY A 577 -1.50 -5.00 2.30
CA GLY A 577 -2.58 -5.87 2.76
C GLY A 577 -3.86 -5.68 1.93
N LEU A 578 -4.25 -4.43 1.66
CA LEU A 578 -5.40 -4.11 0.81
C LEU A 578 -5.20 -4.59 -0.62
N MET A 579 -3.99 -4.48 -1.18
CA MET A 579 -3.69 -4.96 -2.53
C MET A 579 -3.75 -6.49 -2.65
N VAL A 580 -3.23 -7.22 -1.67
CA VAL A 580 -3.34 -8.69 -1.63
C VAL A 580 -4.81 -9.11 -1.62
N MET A 581 -5.64 -8.42 -0.85
CA MET A 581 -7.08 -8.66 -0.78
C MET A 581 -7.78 -8.33 -2.10
N LEU A 582 -7.46 -7.19 -2.71
CA LEU A 582 -7.98 -6.77 -4.00
C LEU A 582 -7.67 -7.82 -5.08
N VAL A 583 -6.42 -8.31 -5.16
CA VAL A 583 -6.02 -9.35 -6.11
C VAL A 583 -6.84 -10.63 -5.91
N LYS A 584 -7.04 -11.06 -4.65
CA LYS A 584 -7.88 -12.23 -4.32
C LYS A 584 -9.32 -12.04 -4.81
N ILE A 585 -9.92 -10.88 -4.55
CA ILE A 585 -11.32 -10.60 -4.93
C ILE A 585 -11.47 -10.50 -6.45
N CYS A 586 -10.52 -9.85 -7.14
CA CYS A 586 -10.45 -9.79 -8.59
C CYS A 586 -10.24 -11.18 -9.24
N GLY A 587 -9.85 -12.20 -8.47
CA GLY A 587 -9.85 -13.60 -8.90
C GLY A 587 -11.24 -14.23 -8.99
N SER A 588 -12.27 -13.60 -8.40
CA SER A 588 -13.66 -14.05 -8.43
C SER A 588 -14.50 -13.24 -9.44
N ARG A 589 -15.39 -13.92 -10.19
CA ARG A 589 -16.28 -13.26 -11.17
C ARG A 589 -17.21 -12.22 -10.52
N GLN A 590 -17.73 -12.53 -9.33
CA GLN A 590 -18.61 -11.63 -8.57
C GLN A 590 -17.87 -10.38 -8.07
N GLY A 591 -16.62 -10.54 -7.61
CA GLY A 591 -15.79 -9.41 -7.19
C GLY A 591 -15.49 -8.42 -8.32
N LEU A 592 -15.29 -8.93 -9.55
CA LEU A 592 -15.04 -8.12 -10.74
C LEU A 592 -16.24 -7.22 -11.10
N GLU A 593 -17.46 -7.74 -11.06
CA GLU A 593 -18.70 -6.98 -11.32
C GLU A 593 -18.95 -5.87 -10.28
N VAL A 594 -18.55 -6.11 -9.03
CA VAL A 594 -18.69 -5.12 -7.96
C VAL A 594 -17.71 -3.95 -8.14
N PHE A 595 -16.48 -4.22 -8.60
CA PHE A 595 -15.49 -3.17 -8.80
C PHE A 595 -15.73 -2.34 -10.07
N SER A 596 -16.38 -2.88 -11.11
CA SER A 596 -16.66 -2.13 -12.34
C SER A 596 -17.58 -0.92 -12.13
N MET A 597 -18.31 -0.87 -11.02
CA MET A 597 -19.14 0.28 -10.63
C MET A 597 -18.35 1.41 -9.95
N ARG A 598 -17.03 1.26 -9.74
CA ARG A 598 -16.17 2.22 -9.02
C ARG A 598 -15.15 2.85 -9.95
N ASN A 599 -15.58 3.93 -10.60
CA ASN A 599 -14.84 4.61 -11.66
C ASN A 599 -13.44 5.14 -11.27
N ASN A 600 -13.12 5.28 -9.98
CA ASN A 600 -11.83 5.81 -9.54
C ASN A 600 -10.78 4.74 -9.21
N LEU A 601 -11.14 3.46 -9.17
CA LEU A 601 -10.22 2.39 -8.73
C LEU A 601 -8.96 2.30 -9.62
N LEU A 602 -9.12 2.33 -10.95
CA LEU A 602 -7.98 2.30 -11.86
C LEU A 602 -7.06 3.52 -11.71
N ILE A 603 -7.63 4.70 -11.43
CA ILE A 603 -6.87 5.93 -11.16
C ILE A 603 -6.07 5.74 -9.87
N THR A 604 -6.70 5.30 -8.79
CA THR A 604 -6.06 5.04 -7.49
C THR A 604 -4.94 4.01 -7.59
N LEU A 605 -5.14 2.92 -8.34
CA LEU A 605 -4.12 1.92 -8.63
C LEU A 605 -2.95 2.52 -9.42
N SER A 606 -3.24 3.28 -10.48
CA SER A 606 -2.17 3.95 -11.26
C SER A 606 -1.41 5.00 -10.45
N GLU A 607 -2.03 5.66 -9.47
CA GLU A 607 -1.36 6.57 -8.53
C GLU A 607 -0.44 5.80 -7.58
N LEU A 608 -0.92 4.68 -7.01
CA LEU A 608 -0.12 3.83 -6.12
C LEU A 608 1.12 3.28 -6.85
N LEU A 609 0.99 2.94 -8.14
CA LEU A 609 2.09 2.44 -8.97
C LEU A 609 3.29 3.41 -9.01
N LEU A 610 3.06 4.72 -8.89
CA LEU A 610 4.11 5.74 -8.97
C LEU A 610 5.11 5.68 -7.81
N PHE A 611 4.74 5.13 -6.66
CA PHE A 611 5.54 5.25 -5.43
C PHE A 611 5.54 4.05 -4.51
N ALA A 612 4.76 3.00 -4.81
CA ALA A 612 4.75 1.78 -4.02
C ALA A 612 6.05 0.96 -4.15
N PRO A 613 6.35 0.06 -3.21
CA PRO A 613 7.44 -0.91 -3.35
C PRO A 613 7.24 -1.84 -4.56
N GLN A 614 8.33 -2.33 -5.16
CA GLN A 614 8.30 -3.14 -6.39
C GLN A 614 7.32 -4.33 -6.34
N VAL A 615 7.25 -5.04 -5.20
CA VAL A 615 6.31 -6.18 -5.03
C VAL A 615 4.86 -5.74 -5.22
N VAL A 616 4.49 -4.58 -4.68
CA VAL A 616 3.14 -4.01 -4.82
C VAL A 616 2.94 -3.48 -6.24
N GLN A 617 3.96 -2.86 -6.83
CA GLN A 617 3.89 -2.38 -8.21
C GLN A 617 3.56 -3.51 -9.20
N CYS A 618 4.18 -4.69 -9.05
CA CYS A 618 3.86 -5.86 -9.87
C CYS A 618 2.37 -6.25 -9.74
N GLN A 619 1.87 -6.36 -8.49
CA GLN A 619 0.47 -6.70 -8.22
C GLN A 619 -0.50 -5.66 -8.80
N VAL A 620 -0.13 -4.38 -8.72
CA VAL A 620 -0.94 -3.27 -9.25
C VAL A 620 -1.05 -3.37 -10.78
N VAL A 621 0.05 -3.62 -11.50
CA VAL A 621 0.00 -3.75 -12.98
C VAL A 621 -0.88 -4.93 -13.38
N GLU A 622 -0.70 -6.10 -12.76
CA GLU A 622 -1.53 -7.28 -13.02
C GLU A 622 -3.02 -7.02 -12.74
N THR A 623 -3.31 -6.27 -11.67
CA THR A 623 -4.69 -5.92 -11.32
C THR A 623 -5.29 -4.93 -12.32
N ILE A 624 -4.52 -3.93 -12.78
CA ILE A 624 -4.94 -2.98 -13.82
C ILE A 624 -5.27 -3.72 -15.13
N GLU A 625 -4.44 -4.68 -15.54
CA GLU A 625 -4.68 -5.51 -16.73
C GLU A 625 -5.99 -6.31 -16.65
N ARG A 626 -6.31 -6.87 -15.47
CA ARG A 626 -7.58 -7.60 -15.27
C ARG A 626 -8.78 -6.65 -15.26
N LEU A 627 -8.68 -5.55 -14.50
CA LEU A 627 -9.79 -4.62 -14.29
C LEU A 627 -10.13 -3.79 -15.53
N SER A 628 -9.13 -3.35 -16.30
CA SER A 628 -9.32 -2.51 -17.50
C SER A 628 -10.29 -3.09 -18.53
N ARG A 629 -10.45 -4.42 -18.59
CA ARG A 629 -11.43 -5.10 -19.46
C ARG A 629 -12.90 -4.86 -19.06
N LEU A 630 -13.15 -4.39 -17.84
CA LEU A 630 -14.48 -4.19 -17.26
C LEU A 630 -14.93 -2.72 -17.26
N PHE A 631 -13.98 -1.79 -17.39
CA PHE A 631 -14.27 -0.35 -17.40
C PHE A 631 -14.40 0.19 -18.82
N SER A 632 -15.33 1.12 -19.03
CA SER A 632 -15.38 1.94 -20.24
C SER A 632 -14.59 3.24 -20.03
N PRO A 633 -13.79 3.71 -21.01
CA PRO A 633 -13.08 4.99 -20.93
C PRO A 633 -14.00 6.19 -20.68
N ALA A 634 -15.28 6.12 -21.07
CA ALA A 634 -16.24 7.21 -20.88
C ALA A 634 -16.65 7.41 -19.41
N SER A 635 -16.54 6.36 -18.58
CA SER A 635 -16.91 6.40 -17.16
C SER A 635 -15.79 6.92 -16.25
N LEU A 636 -14.57 7.08 -16.78
CA LEU A 636 -13.34 7.30 -16.04
C LEU A 636 -12.58 8.51 -16.62
N ASP A 637 -11.83 9.24 -15.78
CA ASP A 637 -10.86 10.24 -16.26
C ASP A 637 -9.65 9.52 -16.89
N SER A 638 -9.82 9.13 -18.15
CA SER A 638 -8.85 8.32 -18.89
C SER A 638 -7.52 9.05 -19.09
N SER A 639 -7.57 10.38 -19.21
CA SER A 639 -6.38 11.23 -19.30
C SER A 639 -5.52 11.10 -18.05
N LYS A 640 -6.10 11.24 -16.85
CA LYS A 640 -5.36 11.10 -15.59
C LYS A 640 -4.77 9.69 -15.39
N PHE A 641 -5.54 8.65 -15.70
CA PHE A 641 -5.06 7.26 -15.64
C PHE A 641 -3.87 7.02 -16.58
N ILE A 642 -3.96 7.46 -17.84
CA ILE A 642 -2.89 7.32 -18.84
C ILE A 642 -1.67 8.15 -18.43
N HIS A 643 -1.84 9.37 -17.91
CA HIS A 643 -0.73 10.19 -17.42
C HIS A 643 0.05 9.54 -16.29
N ASN A 644 -0.64 8.87 -15.35
CA ASN A 644 0.05 8.15 -14.28
C ASN A 644 0.90 7.01 -14.84
N LEU A 645 0.38 6.24 -15.79
CA LEU A 645 1.15 5.18 -16.46
C LEU A 645 2.33 5.74 -17.28
N LEU A 646 2.13 6.85 -17.99
CA LEU A 646 3.20 7.56 -18.69
C LEU A 646 4.26 8.10 -17.73
N ALA A 647 3.88 8.56 -16.54
CA ALA A 647 4.82 9.00 -15.51
C ALA A 647 5.64 7.83 -14.94
N VAL A 648 5.06 6.63 -14.83
CA VAL A 648 5.80 5.39 -14.50
C VAL A 648 6.85 5.08 -15.55
N ILE A 649 6.50 5.19 -16.85
CA ILE A 649 7.44 5.00 -17.96
C ILE A 649 8.50 6.11 -17.94
N ALA A 650 8.11 7.38 -17.75
CA ALA A 650 9.02 8.52 -17.72
C ALA A 650 10.11 8.40 -16.65
N LYS A 651 9.79 7.79 -15.49
CA LYS A 651 10.75 7.55 -14.40
C LYS A 651 11.90 6.60 -14.76
N VAL A 652 11.71 5.73 -15.75
CA VAL A 652 12.72 4.77 -16.20
C VAL A 652 13.44 5.20 -17.49
N ILE A 653 13.10 6.38 -18.04
CA ILE A 653 13.72 6.91 -19.25
C ILE A 653 15.08 7.54 -18.93
N SER A 654 16.07 7.24 -19.77
CA SER A 654 17.39 7.88 -19.76
C SER A 654 17.62 8.64 -21.07
N LEU A 655 18.00 9.91 -20.98
CA LEU A 655 18.28 10.76 -22.14
C LEU A 655 19.71 11.27 -22.10
N GLN A 656 20.40 11.23 -23.24
CA GLN A 656 21.66 11.94 -23.46
C GLN A 656 21.36 13.30 -24.10
N VAL A 657 21.68 14.38 -23.41
CA VAL A 657 21.48 15.74 -23.89
C VAL A 657 22.78 16.22 -24.51
N ARG A 658 22.74 16.48 -25.81
CA ARG A 658 23.89 16.99 -26.56
C ARG A 658 23.69 18.45 -26.91
N ASP A 659 24.66 19.27 -26.54
CA ASP A 659 24.76 20.64 -27.02
C ASP A 659 25.85 20.74 -28.09
N LYS A 660 25.43 21.06 -29.32
CA LYS A 660 26.32 21.24 -30.47
C LYS A 660 27.30 22.39 -30.30
N THR A 661 26.96 23.41 -29.50
CA THR A 661 27.80 24.61 -29.35
C THR A 661 28.96 24.39 -28.40
N THR A 662 28.71 23.69 -27.29
CA THR A 662 29.71 23.41 -26.26
C THR A 662 30.38 22.05 -26.42
N HIS A 663 29.94 21.24 -27.41
CA HIS A 663 30.34 19.84 -27.55
C HIS A 663 30.15 19.01 -26.27
N SER A 664 29.24 19.44 -25.38
CA SER A 664 28.99 18.79 -24.10
C SER A 664 27.91 17.72 -24.24
N LEU A 665 28.09 16.63 -23.49
CA LEU A 665 27.14 15.53 -23.36
C LEU A 665 26.76 15.39 -21.89
N MET A 666 25.46 15.48 -21.60
CA MET A 666 24.91 15.35 -20.24
C MET A 666 23.87 14.24 -20.18
N SER A 667 24.02 13.32 -19.24
CA SER A 667 22.97 12.33 -18.96
C SER A 667 21.85 12.98 -18.12
N ALA A 668 20.61 12.83 -18.59
CA ALA A 668 19.42 13.37 -17.96
C ALA A 668 18.42 12.25 -17.66
N THR A 669 17.85 12.30 -16.45
CA THR A 669 16.70 11.50 -16.00
C THR A 669 15.65 12.44 -15.40
N LEU A 670 14.40 11.99 -15.31
CA LEU A 670 13.34 12.72 -14.64
C LEU A 670 13.76 13.13 -13.22
N SER A 671 14.39 12.23 -12.47
CA SER A 671 14.85 12.47 -11.10
C SER A 671 15.97 13.50 -10.96
N SER A 672 16.81 13.64 -11.97
CA SER A 672 17.93 14.58 -11.93
C SER A 672 17.55 15.99 -12.41
N GLN A 673 16.56 16.12 -13.31
CA GLN A 673 16.31 17.38 -14.03
C GLN A 673 14.94 18.03 -13.73
N ALA A 674 13.89 17.26 -13.46
CA ALA A 674 12.53 17.82 -13.36
C ALA A 674 12.30 18.57 -12.03
N THR A 675 11.86 19.83 -12.12
CA THR A 675 11.52 20.67 -10.95
C THR A 675 10.02 20.94 -10.83
N ASP A 676 9.29 20.94 -11.95
CA ASP A 676 7.85 21.22 -12.03
C ASP A 676 7.00 19.94 -12.07
N ALA A 677 7.57 18.79 -11.70
CA ALA A 677 6.83 17.55 -11.67
C ALA A 677 5.90 17.50 -10.43
N PRO A 678 4.65 17.01 -10.58
CA PRO A 678 3.68 17.00 -9.49
C PRO A 678 4.21 16.29 -8.23
N PRO A 679 3.93 16.81 -7.01
CA PRO A 679 4.48 16.25 -5.77
C PRO A 679 4.06 14.78 -5.53
N HIS A 680 2.91 14.37 -6.07
CA HIS A 680 2.38 13.02 -5.98
C HIS A 680 3.12 11.99 -6.84
N TRP A 681 3.94 12.42 -7.81
CA TRP A 681 4.79 11.51 -8.55
C TRP A 681 5.91 10.93 -7.70
N ARG A 682 6.23 11.53 -6.55
CA ARG A 682 7.25 11.02 -5.62
C ARG A 682 8.53 10.64 -6.36
N ILE A 683 9.14 11.63 -7.01
CA ILE A 683 10.35 11.47 -7.82
C ILE A 683 11.51 10.94 -6.96
N ASP A 684 11.45 11.11 -5.64
CA ASP A 684 12.32 10.51 -4.64
C ASP A 684 12.31 8.97 -4.67
N ARG A 685 11.28 8.34 -5.23
CA ARG A 685 11.14 6.89 -5.35
C ARG A 685 11.42 6.45 -6.78
N GLN A 686 12.50 5.67 -6.93
CA GLN A 686 12.86 5.02 -8.18
C GLN A 686 11.90 3.88 -8.51
N ILE A 687 11.70 3.62 -9.79
CA ILE A 687 10.92 2.52 -10.34
C ILE A 687 11.90 1.62 -11.09
N SER A 688 11.75 0.29 -10.99
CA SER A 688 12.60 -0.63 -11.73
C SER A 688 12.27 -0.63 -13.22
N MET A 689 13.28 -0.92 -14.06
CA MET A 689 13.10 -1.00 -15.51
C MET A 689 11.99 -1.98 -15.92
N ASP A 690 11.80 -3.06 -15.17
CA ASP A 690 10.81 -4.09 -15.48
C ASP A 690 9.38 -3.57 -15.27
N ILE A 691 9.11 -2.84 -14.19
CA ILE A 691 7.81 -2.20 -13.97
C ILE A 691 7.52 -1.17 -15.08
N GLY A 692 8.52 -0.38 -15.47
CA GLY A 692 8.39 0.56 -16.58
C GLY A 692 8.08 -0.14 -17.92
N ARG A 693 8.70 -1.30 -18.19
CA ARG A 693 8.39 -2.12 -19.37
C ARG A 693 7.01 -2.73 -19.32
N LEU A 694 6.55 -3.22 -18.18
CA LEU A 694 5.20 -3.76 -18.01
C LEU A 694 4.14 -2.67 -18.24
N ALA A 695 4.31 -1.48 -17.67
CA ALA A 695 3.41 -0.35 -17.92
C ALA A 695 3.39 0.06 -19.41
N LYS A 696 4.56 0.07 -20.06
CA LYS A 696 4.68 0.32 -21.50
C LYS A 696 3.98 -0.77 -22.32
N GLN A 697 4.18 -2.04 -21.97
CA GLN A 697 3.57 -3.18 -22.66
C GLN A 697 2.04 -3.10 -22.58
N PHE A 698 1.49 -2.85 -21.39
CA PHE A 698 0.06 -2.64 -21.20
C PHE A 698 -0.49 -1.53 -22.11
N LEU A 699 0.10 -0.33 -22.09
CA LEU A 699 -0.35 0.78 -22.95
C LEU A 699 -0.20 0.46 -24.44
N SER A 700 0.86 -0.26 -24.82
CA SER A 700 1.08 -0.72 -26.19
C SER A 700 -0.04 -1.67 -26.62
N ASP A 701 -0.36 -2.69 -25.83
CA ASP A 701 -1.40 -3.67 -26.12
C ASP A 701 -2.77 -3.01 -26.25
N VAL A 702 -3.09 -2.10 -25.33
CA VAL A 702 -4.35 -1.33 -25.37
C VAL A 702 -4.42 -0.46 -26.63
N SER A 703 -3.31 0.17 -27.03
CA SER A 703 -3.24 0.97 -28.26
C SER A 703 -3.34 0.13 -29.55
N HIS A 704 -3.15 -1.19 -29.46
CA HIS A 704 -3.28 -2.13 -30.58
C HIS A 704 -4.64 -2.87 -30.60
N GLY A 705 -5.55 -2.57 -29.68
CA GLY A 705 -6.90 -3.15 -29.68
C GLY A 705 -7.08 -4.39 -28.81
N SER A 706 -6.19 -4.65 -27.85
CA SER A 706 -6.28 -5.84 -26.98
C SER A 706 -7.50 -5.87 -26.04
N ILE A 707 -8.10 -4.71 -25.74
CA ILE A 707 -9.27 -4.58 -24.86
C ILE A 707 -10.53 -4.28 -25.65
N ASN A 708 -10.67 -3.04 -26.14
CA ASN A 708 -11.78 -2.60 -26.98
C ASN A 708 -11.39 -1.35 -27.79
N GLU A 709 -12.19 -1.02 -28.80
CA GLU A 709 -11.92 0.11 -29.71
C GLU A 709 -11.98 1.47 -28.99
N GLN A 710 -12.86 1.61 -27.98
CA GLN A 710 -12.98 2.84 -27.18
C GLN A 710 -11.67 3.15 -26.45
N TRP A 711 -11.09 2.16 -25.75
CA TRP A 711 -9.80 2.29 -25.07
C TRP A 711 -8.68 2.59 -26.06
N THR A 712 -8.70 1.93 -27.23
CA THR A 712 -7.73 2.14 -28.29
C THR A 712 -7.70 3.61 -28.74
N LEU A 713 -8.88 4.18 -29.03
CA LEU A 713 -9.00 5.57 -29.44
C LEU A 713 -8.60 6.53 -28.32
N SER A 714 -9.04 6.30 -27.08
CA SER A 714 -8.69 7.14 -25.92
C SER A 714 -7.18 7.17 -25.67
N VAL A 715 -6.50 6.01 -25.69
CA VAL A 715 -5.05 5.93 -25.49
C VAL A 715 -4.31 6.59 -26.65
N ARG A 716 -4.64 6.29 -27.91
CA ARG A 716 -3.96 6.92 -29.07
C ARG A 716 -4.11 8.44 -29.08
N THR A 717 -5.30 8.94 -28.75
CA THR A 717 -5.57 10.39 -28.66
C THR A 717 -4.76 11.06 -27.57
N GLU A 718 -4.69 10.46 -26.37
CA GLU A 718 -3.89 11.02 -25.27
C GLU A 718 -2.39 10.96 -25.59
N LEU A 719 -1.89 9.85 -26.16
CA LEU A 719 -0.49 9.76 -26.61
C LEU A 719 -0.15 10.86 -27.62
N ALA A 720 -1.03 11.09 -28.61
CA ALA A 720 -0.86 12.16 -29.58
C ALA A 720 -0.82 13.55 -28.91
N ASN A 721 -1.76 13.84 -28.00
CA ASN A 721 -1.80 15.09 -27.25
C ASN A 721 -0.53 15.32 -26.41
N GLN A 722 0.00 14.26 -25.79
CA GLN A 722 1.23 14.33 -25.03
C GLN A 722 2.45 14.56 -25.91
N VAL A 723 2.57 13.89 -27.07
CA VAL A 723 3.67 14.16 -28.02
C VAL A 723 3.63 15.60 -28.52
N MET A 724 2.44 16.14 -28.80
CA MET A 724 2.26 17.53 -29.25
C MET A 724 2.62 18.58 -28.17
N ASN A 725 2.69 18.21 -26.89
CA ASN A 725 3.22 19.12 -25.84
C ASN A 725 4.67 19.53 -26.08
N LEU A 726 5.50 18.72 -26.77
CA LEU A 726 6.86 19.12 -27.15
C LEU A 726 6.87 20.36 -28.05
N ALA A 727 5.92 20.44 -28.99
CA ALA A 727 5.77 21.61 -29.84
C ALA A 727 5.33 22.86 -29.05
N ARG A 728 4.46 22.69 -28.04
CA ARG A 728 4.03 23.80 -27.15
C ARG A 728 5.16 24.35 -26.28
N LEU A 729 5.92 23.45 -25.65
CA LEU A 729 7.04 23.83 -24.78
C LEU A 729 8.12 24.58 -25.56
N ASN A 730 8.35 24.20 -26.82
CA ASN A 730 9.30 24.88 -27.70
C ASN A 730 8.82 26.28 -28.13
N ALA A 731 7.54 26.43 -28.49
CA ALA A 731 6.98 27.72 -28.91
C ALA A 731 6.90 28.76 -27.76
N GLY A 732 6.66 28.31 -26.52
CA GLY A 732 6.60 29.17 -25.34
C GLY A 732 7.93 29.84 -24.98
N GLU A 733 9.07 29.16 -25.21
CA GLU A 733 10.39 29.76 -24.99
C GLU A 733 10.73 30.81 -26.05
N SER A 734 10.36 30.60 -27.32
CA SER A 734 10.60 31.55 -28.42
C SER A 734 9.96 32.92 -28.14
N ALA A 735 8.73 32.95 -27.62
CA ALA A 735 8.01 34.19 -27.28
C ALA A 735 8.52 34.90 -26.00
N SER A 736 9.25 34.19 -25.13
CA SER A 736 9.86 34.76 -23.93
C SER A 736 11.25 35.35 -24.18
N SER A 737 11.98 34.81 -25.17
CA SER A 737 13.32 35.28 -25.54
C SER A 737 13.30 36.66 -26.22
N GLU A 738 12.24 36.99 -26.96
CA GLU A 738 12.06 38.33 -27.56
C GLU A 738 11.82 39.44 -26.53
N ARG A 739 11.21 39.12 -25.37
CA ARG A 739 11.02 40.11 -24.29
C ARG A 739 12.27 40.38 -23.46
N ILE A 740 13.19 39.41 -23.37
CA ILE A 740 14.43 39.56 -22.61
C ILE A 740 15.49 40.30 -23.44
N ALA A 741 15.50 40.14 -24.77
CA ALA A 741 16.41 40.87 -25.67
C ALA A 741 16.21 42.40 -25.62
N ALA A 742 15.02 42.88 -25.27
CA ALA A 742 14.74 44.32 -25.12
C ALA A 742 15.24 44.93 -23.79
N ALA A 743 15.75 44.13 -22.84
CA ALA A 743 16.08 44.59 -21.48
C ALA A 743 17.56 44.43 -21.09
N THR A 744 18.46 44.03 -22.00
CA THR A 744 19.87 43.83 -21.65
C THR A 744 20.82 44.29 -22.76
N GLU A 745 20.90 45.61 -22.97
CA GLU A 745 22.17 46.21 -23.36
C GLU A 745 23.02 46.33 -22.08
N VAL A 746 24.33 46.02 -22.20
CA VAL A 746 25.34 46.02 -21.12
C VAL A 746 25.50 44.68 -20.37
N SER A 747 26.21 43.72 -21.00
CA SER A 747 27.35 43.01 -20.40
C SER A 747 27.90 41.93 -21.36
N THR A 748 29.17 42.08 -21.71
CA THR A 748 29.96 41.10 -22.45
C THR A 748 30.36 39.93 -21.55
N GLU A 749 29.60 38.83 -21.55
CA GLU A 749 30.08 37.48 -21.20
C GLU A 749 29.33 36.42 -22.02
N SER A 750 30.06 35.58 -22.75
CA SER A 750 29.55 34.66 -23.78
C SER A 750 29.00 33.31 -23.24
N GLY A 751 28.31 33.30 -22.08
CA GLY A 751 27.92 32.05 -21.39
C GLY A 751 26.42 31.82 -21.13
N THR A 752 25.55 32.83 -21.29
CA THR A 752 24.19 32.84 -20.68
C THR A 752 23.05 32.32 -21.56
N LEU A 753 23.28 32.05 -22.85
CA LEU A 753 22.25 31.58 -23.79
C LEU A 753 21.95 30.06 -23.68
N CYS A 754 22.89 29.25 -23.18
CA CYS A 754 22.73 27.80 -23.07
C CYS A 754 21.81 27.40 -21.90
N THR A 755 21.74 28.21 -20.83
CA THR A 755 20.96 27.91 -19.63
C THR A 755 19.45 28.03 -19.80
N SER A 756 18.96 28.86 -20.74
CA SER A 756 17.51 29.02 -20.94
C SER A 756 16.89 27.82 -21.66
N ARG A 757 17.58 27.20 -22.63
CA ARG A 757 17.04 26.09 -23.45
C ARG A 757 17.00 24.74 -22.73
N LEU A 758 17.88 24.54 -21.75
CA LEU A 758 17.82 23.38 -20.85
C LEU A 758 16.62 23.46 -19.88
N SER A 759 15.87 24.57 -19.84
CA SER A 759 14.70 24.72 -18.98
C SER A 759 13.54 23.80 -19.38
N ILE A 760 13.44 23.41 -20.66
CA ILE A 760 12.46 22.42 -21.15
C ILE A 760 12.57 21.09 -20.38
N LEU A 761 13.78 20.65 -20.04
CA LEU A 761 14.04 19.40 -19.30
C LEU A 761 13.53 19.46 -17.84
N LYS A 762 13.31 20.66 -17.30
CA LYS A 762 12.75 20.87 -15.95
C LYS A 762 11.25 20.63 -15.88
N SER A 763 10.55 20.64 -17.02
CA SER A 763 9.10 20.43 -17.08
C SER A 763 8.74 18.95 -16.99
N GLY A 764 7.83 18.58 -16.09
CA GLY A 764 7.28 17.22 -16.04
C GLY A 764 6.55 16.82 -17.34
N LYS A 765 5.99 17.81 -18.07
CA LYS A 765 5.30 17.58 -19.35
C LYS A 765 6.25 17.08 -20.43
N PHE A 766 7.49 17.57 -20.46
CA PHE A 766 8.50 17.10 -21.40
C PHE A 766 8.73 15.58 -21.27
N TRP A 767 8.88 15.10 -20.04
CA TRP A 767 9.12 13.68 -19.77
C TRP A 767 7.92 12.79 -20.10
N LEU A 768 6.68 13.28 -19.86
CA LEU A 768 5.47 12.58 -20.33
C LEU A 768 5.41 12.50 -21.85
N SER A 769 5.78 13.58 -22.55
CA SER A 769 5.82 13.59 -24.00
C SER A 769 6.83 12.60 -24.57
N VAL A 770 8.02 12.50 -23.96
CA VAL A 770 9.03 11.51 -24.38
C VAL A 770 8.55 10.09 -24.08
N ALA A 771 7.89 9.86 -22.94
CA ALA A 771 7.26 8.56 -22.64
C ALA A 771 6.16 8.21 -23.64
N ALA A 772 5.34 9.19 -24.07
CA ALA A 772 4.34 8.99 -25.10
C ALA A 772 4.98 8.72 -26.49
N LEU A 773 6.10 9.39 -26.80
CA LEU A 773 6.88 9.15 -28.02
C LEU A 773 7.41 7.70 -28.08
N ALA A 774 7.74 7.10 -26.94
CA ALA A 774 8.17 5.71 -26.84
C ALA A 774 7.06 4.69 -27.21
N LEU A 775 5.80 5.11 -27.17
CA LEU A 775 4.61 4.30 -27.47
C LEU A 775 4.04 4.58 -28.86
N LEU A 776 4.46 5.66 -29.51
CA LEU A 776 4.02 6.03 -30.85
C LEU A 776 4.55 5.04 -31.89
N LYS A 777 3.64 4.35 -32.60
CA LYS A 777 3.99 3.38 -33.65
C LYS A 777 3.81 3.91 -35.06
N GLU A 778 2.87 4.83 -35.26
CA GLU A 778 2.55 5.39 -36.57
C GLU A 778 2.39 6.91 -36.46
N ALA A 779 2.99 7.67 -37.37
CA ALA A 779 2.91 9.13 -37.36
C ALA A 779 1.46 9.65 -37.50
N ARG A 780 0.59 8.89 -38.19
CA ARG A 780 -0.83 9.25 -38.36
C ARG A 780 -1.62 9.37 -37.05
N TRP A 781 -1.14 8.80 -35.94
CA TRP A 781 -1.81 8.98 -34.65
C TRP A 781 -1.82 10.45 -34.21
N LEU A 782 -0.87 11.26 -34.68
CA LEU A 782 -0.85 12.70 -34.42
C LEU A 782 -2.08 13.43 -34.97
N GLU A 783 -2.71 12.91 -36.02
CA GLU A 783 -3.94 13.46 -36.63
C GLU A 783 -5.13 13.45 -35.67
N LEU A 784 -5.09 12.59 -34.63
CA LEU A 784 -6.10 12.56 -33.57
C LEU A 784 -6.01 13.76 -32.62
N SER A 785 -4.88 14.47 -32.59
CA SER A 785 -4.71 15.65 -31.74
C SER A 785 -5.34 16.88 -32.36
N THR A 786 -6.17 17.59 -31.60
CA THR A 786 -6.76 18.87 -32.02
C THR A 786 -5.69 19.93 -32.33
N MET A 787 -4.56 19.89 -31.64
CA MET A 787 -3.43 20.79 -31.88
C MET A 787 -2.79 20.54 -33.24
N TRP A 788 -2.60 19.27 -33.61
CA TRP A 788 -2.06 18.91 -34.93
C TRP A 788 -2.99 19.39 -36.05
N GLN A 789 -4.29 19.15 -35.89
CA GLN A 789 -5.31 19.62 -36.83
C GLN A 789 -5.29 21.15 -36.97
N SER A 790 -5.14 21.90 -35.87
CA SER A 790 -5.04 23.37 -35.91
C SER A 790 -3.78 23.88 -36.62
N LEU A 791 -2.64 23.21 -36.43
CA LEU A 791 -1.38 23.56 -37.08
C LEU A 791 -1.42 23.26 -38.58
N GLN A 792 -2.09 22.17 -38.99
CA GLN A 792 -2.32 21.86 -40.40
C GLN A 792 -3.30 22.85 -41.05
N ALA A 793 -4.41 23.16 -40.38
CA ALA A 793 -5.41 24.10 -40.91
C ALA A 793 -4.84 25.53 -41.10
N ASN A 794 -3.90 25.97 -40.26
CA ASN A 794 -3.20 27.24 -40.45
C ASN A 794 -2.23 27.21 -41.64
N ARG A 795 -1.64 26.04 -41.95
CA ARG A 795 -0.75 25.88 -43.11
C ARG A 795 -1.52 26.01 -44.44
N ASP A 796 -2.76 25.55 -44.46
CA ASP A 796 -3.59 25.54 -45.68
C ASP A 796 -4.32 26.89 -45.92
N ARG A 797 -4.27 27.85 -44.97
CA ARG A 797 -4.97 29.15 -45.05
C ARG A 797 -4.12 30.32 -45.54
N GLU A 798 -2.81 30.30 -45.35
CA GLU A 798 -1.90 31.38 -45.77
C GLU A 798 -1.14 30.94 -47.04
N PRO A 799 -1.36 31.56 -48.21
CA PRO A 799 -0.57 31.26 -49.39
C PRO A 799 0.90 31.63 -49.13
N GLU A 800 1.81 30.68 -49.34
CA GLU A 800 3.24 30.94 -49.18
C GLU A 800 3.64 32.13 -50.07
N PRO A 801 4.33 33.16 -49.53
CA PRO A 801 4.61 34.37 -50.28
C PRO A 801 5.53 34.05 -51.46
N LEU A 802 5.23 34.62 -52.62
CA LEU A 802 6.04 34.48 -53.83
C LEU A 802 7.21 35.46 -53.79
N CYS A 803 8.28 35.13 -54.49
CA CYS A 803 9.43 35.99 -54.65
C CYS A 803 9.09 37.15 -55.59
N ASP A 804 9.19 38.37 -55.09
CA ASP A 804 8.89 39.62 -55.82
C ASP A 804 9.75 39.83 -57.07
N ASN A 805 10.91 39.17 -57.17
CA ASN A 805 11.78 39.25 -58.34
C ASN A 805 11.45 38.22 -59.43
N HIS A 806 10.58 37.24 -59.15
CA HIS A 806 10.20 36.20 -60.11
C HIS A 806 8.71 36.34 -60.46
N ASP A 807 8.42 36.71 -61.71
CA ASP A 807 7.05 36.79 -62.26
C ASP A 807 6.52 35.41 -62.74
N ASP A 808 7.14 34.31 -62.31
CA ASP A 808 6.78 32.96 -62.76
C ASP A 808 5.57 32.35 -62.03
N GLY A 809 5.05 33.06 -61.02
CA GLY A 809 3.92 32.64 -60.19
C GLY A 809 4.17 31.35 -59.39
N ARG A 810 5.43 30.92 -59.26
CA ARG A 810 5.81 29.62 -58.67
C ARG A 810 6.98 29.72 -57.71
N THR A 811 7.87 30.68 -57.88
CA THR A 811 9.04 30.83 -57.03
C THR A 811 8.65 31.45 -55.71
N LEU A 812 8.80 30.70 -54.62
CA LEU A 812 8.49 31.14 -53.27
C LEU A 812 9.56 32.08 -52.72
N ALA A 813 9.13 33.14 -52.03
CA ALA A 813 10.01 33.93 -51.18
C ALA A 813 10.43 33.09 -49.97
N GLN A 814 11.68 33.28 -49.56
CA GLN A 814 12.26 32.67 -48.36
C GLN A 814 12.67 33.74 -47.34
N ILE A 815 12.83 34.99 -47.77
CA ILE A 815 13.26 36.10 -46.93
C ILE A 815 12.43 37.33 -47.26
N TYR A 816 11.90 37.98 -46.23
CA TYR A 816 11.33 39.31 -46.29
C TYR A 816 12.30 40.30 -45.69
N CYS A 817 12.61 41.38 -46.41
CA CYS A 817 13.38 42.48 -45.85
C CYS A 817 12.43 43.55 -45.31
N GLU A 818 12.51 43.87 -44.03
CA GLU A 818 11.67 44.90 -43.40
C GLU A 818 12.03 46.30 -43.90
N VAL A 819 13.30 46.52 -44.26
CA VAL A 819 13.80 47.81 -44.76
C VAL A 819 13.45 48.02 -46.24
N CYS A 820 13.61 47.00 -47.06
CA CYS A 820 13.31 47.06 -48.50
C CYS A 820 11.86 46.71 -48.82
N LYS A 821 11.10 46.21 -47.84
CA LYS A 821 9.71 45.76 -47.98
C LYS A 821 9.51 44.80 -49.16
N CYS A 822 10.47 43.91 -49.37
CA CYS A 822 10.44 42.92 -50.45
C CYS A 822 10.64 41.50 -49.94
N ALA A 823 9.89 40.57 -50.52
CA ALA A 823 9.95 39.14 -50.30
C ALA A 823 10.76 38.49 -51.44
N LEU A 824 11.92 37.91 -51.13
CA LEU A 824 12.86 37.36 -52.11
C LEU A 824 13.11 35.87 -51.86
N CYS A 825 13.28 35.09 -52.93
CA CYS A 825 13.84 33.75 -52.84
C CYS A 825 15.32 33.84 -52.46
N ARG A 826 15.91 32.72 -52.03
CA ARG A 826 17.31 32.67 -51.59
C ARG A 826 18.30 33.21 -52.62
N ASP A 827 18.14 32.81 -53.87
CA ASP A 827 19.06 33.20 -54.94
C ASP A 827 18.93 34.71 -55.23
N CYS A 828 17.69 35.21 -55.32
CA CYS A 828 17.43 36.64 -55.49
C CYS A 828 17.93 37.47 -54.30
N PHE A 829 17.80 36.98 -53.07
CA PHE A 829 18.34 37.66 -51.89
C PHE A 829 19.87 37.69 -51.92
N THR A 830 20.54 36.60 -52.29
CA THR A 830 22.01 36.58 -52.39
C THR A 830 22.56 37.53 -53.44
N VAL A 831 21.87 37.67 -54.58
CA VAL A 831 22.35 38.49 -55.70
C VAL A 831 21.93 39.96 -55.56
N LEU A 832 20.68 40.21 -55.18
CA LEU A 832 20.09 41.56 -55.16
C LEU A 832 20.22 42.25 -53.80
N HIS A 833 20.26 41.48 -52.71
CA HIS A 833 20.12 42.01 -51.36
C HIS A 833 21.40 41.92 -50.50
N LEU A 834 22.34 41.05 -50.82
CA LEU A 834 23.59 40.85 -50.05
C LEU A 834 24.77 41.74 -50.49
N ASN A 835 24.48 42.91 -51.09
CA ASN A 835 25.48 43.92 -51.45
C ASN A 835 25.91 44.77 -50.23
N LYS A 836 27.10 45.41 -50.30
CA LYS A 836 27.69 46.21 -49.18
C LYS A 836 26.73 47.23 -48.56
N ARG A 837 25.79 47.77 -49.34
CA ARG A 837 24.81 48.78 -48.92
C ARG A 837 23.63 48.22 -48.11
N ASN A 838 23.25 46.97 -48.37
CA ASN A 838 22.02 46.36 -47.84
C ASN A 838 22.31 45.26 -46.80
N ARG A 839 23.60 45.05 -46.47
CA ARG A 839 24.08 44.01 -45.55
C ARG A 839 23.64 44.20 -44.10
N SER A 840 23.26 45.43 -43.72
CA SER A 840 22.76 45.78 -42.39
C SER A 840 21.24 45.85 -42.30
N HIS A 841 20.51 45.50 -43.38
CA HIS A 841 19.06 45.52 -43.35
C HIS A 841 18.53 44.38 -42.47
N GLU A 842 17.50 44.70 -41.69
CA GLU A 842 16.77 43.73 -40.89
C GLU A 842 15.87 42.88 -41.80
N VAL A 843 16.04 41.57 -41.72
CA VAL A 843 15.44 40.59 -42.62
C VAL A 843 14.84 39.45 -41.81
N GLN A 844 13.62 39.09 -42.17
CA GLN A 844 12.83 38.03 -41.59
C GLN A 844 12.76 36.85 -42.57
N VAL A 845 12.90 35.62 -42.09
CA VAL A 845 12.72 34.43 -42.94
C VAL A 845 11.21 34.20 -43.09
N VAL A 846 10.71 34.18 -44.32
CA VAL A 846 9.29 34.00 -44.64
C VAL A 846 9.19 32.93 -45.70
N GLY A 847 8.40 31.88 -45.50
CA GLY A 847 8.34 30.74 -46.42
C GLY A 847 9.33 29.63 -46.07
N SER A 848 8.98 28.84 -45.06
CA SER A 848 9.40 27.45 -44.85
C SER A 848 8.63 26.93 -43.63
N ALA A 849 7.82 25.91 -43.82
CA ALA A 849 7.02 25.21 -42.81
C ALA A 849 7.84 24.73 -41.59
N SER A 850 8.20 25.64 -40.68
CA SER A 850 9.16 25.42 -39.60
C SER A 850 8.52 25.33 -38.20
N GLY A 851 7.18 25.29 -38.13
CA GLY A 851 6.43 25.11 -36.87
C GLY A 851 5.78 23.74 -36.69
N CYS A 852 5.65 22.93 -37.75
CA CYS A 852 4.95 21.64 -37.66
C CYS A 852 5.95 20.53 -37.26
N PRO A 853 5.67 19.74 -36.20
CA PRO A 853 6.55 18.66 -35.80
C PRO A 853 6.61 17.58 -36.88
N GLN A 854 7.83 17.16 -37.25
CA GLN A 854 8.02 16.00 -38.11
C GLN A 854 8.35 14.78 -37.26
N VAL A 855 7.63 13.68 -37.49
CA VAL A 855 7.87 12.41 -36.80
C VAL A 855 8.13 11.29 -37.79
N ASP A 856 9.33 10.71 -37.70
CA ASP A 856 9.76 9.58 -38.51
C ASP A 856 10.01 8.37 -37.59
N ILE A 857 9.42 7.21 -37.90
CA ILE A 857 9.50 6.01 -37.05
C ILE A 857 10.22 4.90 -37.82
N HIS A 858 11.34 4.43 -37.28
CA HIS A 858 12.16 3.32 -37.81
C HIS A 858 12.14 2.14 -36.82
N GLU A 859 12.59 0.95 -37.27
CA GLU A 859 12.55 -0.34 -36.55
C GLU A 859 13.28 -0.32 -35.18
N GLY A 860 14.01 0.75 -34.86
CA GLY A 860 14.62 1.01 -33.56
C GLY A 860 14.77 2.48 -33.18
N CYS A 861 14.11 3.42 -33.84
CA CYS A 861 14.31 4.84 -33.55
C CYS A 861 13.05 5.64 -33.88
N THR A 862 12.49 6.31 -32.89
CA THR A 862 11.45 7.33 -33.09
C THR A 862 12.13 8.69 -33.11
N ARG A 863 12.00 9.41 -34.22
CA ARG A 863 12.61 10.72 -34.43
C ARG A 863 11.54 11.78 -34.41
N PHE A 864 11.69 12.77 -33.54
CA PHE A 864 10.80 13.91 -33.44
C PHE A 864 11.62 15.18 -33.68
N ARG A 865 11.27 15.93 -34.73
CA ARG A 865 12.03 17.10 -35.21
C ARG A 865 11.16 18.36 -35.18
N LEU A 866 11.71 19.41 -34.56
CA LEU A 866 11.28 20.81 -34.64
C LEU A 866 12.45 21.66 -35.14
N SER A 867 12.21 22.95 -35.40
CA SER A 867 13.20 23.88 -35.98
C SER A 867 14.52 24.00 -35.17
N ASN A 868 14.47 23.84 -33.85
CA ASN A 868 15.60 23.99 -32.92
C ASN A 868 15.73 22.81 -31.92
N LEU A 869 14.87 21.79 -31.99
CA LEU A 869 14.84 20.64 -31.10
C LEU A 869 14.74 19.34 -31.90
N LEU A 870 15.64 18.39 -31.64
CA LEU A 870 15.58 17.03 -32.16
C LEU A 870 15.57 16.04 -30.98
N VAL A 871 14.60 15.14 -30.97
CA VAL A 871 14.54 14.02 -30.02
C VAL A 871 14.64 12.72 -30.81
N LEU A 872 15.66 11.92 -30.50
CA LEU A 872 15.85 10.58 -31.03
C LEU A 872 15.63 9.59 -29.90
N PHE A 873 14.70 8.65 -30.05
CA PHE A 873 14.31 7.79 -28.95
C PHE A 873 14.25 6.32 -29.35
N HIS A 874 14.93 5.44 -28.62
CA HIS A 874 14.81 4.01 -28.79
C HIS A 874 13.74 3.45 -27.86
N SER A 875 12.58 3.09 -28.44
CA SER A 875 11.44 2.64 -27.66
C SER A 875 11.73 1.39 -26.81
N SER A 876 12.56 0.44 -27.27
CA SER A 876 12.74 -0.84 -26.58
C SER A 876 13.59 -0.75 -25.32
N THR A 877 14.65 0.08 -25.35
CA THR A 877 15.56 0.29 -24.20
C THR A 877 15.15 1.46 -23.33
N LEU A 878 14.18 2.28 -23.76
CA LEU A 878 13.77 3.52 -23.10
C LEU A 878 14.92 4.54 -22.95
N ASN A 879 15.87 4.48 -23.87
CA ASN A 879 16.98 5.43 -23.95
C ASN A 879 16.83 6.32 -25.18
N GLY A 880 17.28 7.57 -25.10
CA GLY A 880 17.26 8.48 -26.23
C GLY A 880 18.33 9.54 -26.16
N MET A 881 18.39 10.37 -27.20
CA MET A 881 19.22 11.55 -27.29
C MET A 881 18.34 12.77 -27.59
N VAL A 882 18.63 13.87 -26.93
CA VAL A 882 18.01 15.19 -27.16
C VAL A 882 19.08 16.14 -27.64
N GLU A 883 18.81 16.85 -28.72
CA GLU A 883 19.76 17.75 -29.34
C GLU A 883 19.11 19.10 -29.60
N PHE A 884 19.76 20.16 -29.11
CA PHE A 884 19.36 21.54 -29.33
C PHE A 884 20.21 22.13 -30.45
N SER A 885 19.57 22.65 -31.50
CA SER A 885 20.25 23.33 -32.60
C SER A 885 20.16 24.85 -32.43
N VAL A 886 21.27 25.56 -32.66
CA VAL A 886 21.27 27.01 -32.79
C VAL A 886 20.89 27.35 -34.23
N GLY A 887 19.77 28.05 -34.42
CA GLY A 887 19.57 28.79 -35.65
C GLY A 887 20.65 29.86 -35.70
N ASP A 888 21.61 29.73 -36.62
CA ASP A 888 22.69 30.70 -36.81
C ASP A 888 22.10 32.09 -37.05
N SER A 889 21.99 32.90 -36.00
CA SER A 889 21.47 34.27 -36.07
C SER A 889 22.44 35.23 -36.79
N LYS A 890 23.57 34.72 -37.29
CA LYS A 890 24.56 35.45 -38.11
C LYS A 890 24.70 34.92 -39.53
N GLY A 891 24.05 33.81 -39.86
CA GLY A 891 23.95 33.29 -41.22
C GLY A 891 22.49 33.36 -41.66
N LEU A 892 22.14 34.39 -42.42
CA LEU A 892 20.77 34.66 -42.91
C LEU A 892 20.13 33.52 -43.72
N PHE A 893 20.86 32.44 -43.96
CA PHE A 893 20.39 31.23 -44.60
C PHE A 893 20.82 29.99 -43.82
N PRO A 894 19.89 29.16 -43.33
CA PRO A 894 20.20 27.75 -43.13
C PRO A 894 20.58 27.19 -44.51
N VAL A 895 21.81 26.71 -44.70
CA VAL A 895 22.09 25.80 -45.81
C VAL A 895 21.33 24.53 -45.48
N ASN A 896 20.24 24.31 -46.21
CA ASN A 896 19.44 23.10 -46.27
C ASN A 896 20.11 21.88 -45.61
N VAL A 897 19.54 21.40 -44.50
CA VAL A 897 19.57 19.97 -44.18
C VAL A 897 18.54 19.30 -45.11
N SER A 898 18.81 19.37 -46.41
CA SER A 898 18.04 18.68 -47.45
C SER A 898 18.95 17.63 -48.05
N SER A 899 19.27 16.62 -47.25
CA SER A 899 19.29 15.27 -47.80
C SER A 899 17.92 14.69 -47.45
N SER A 900 17.07 14.49 -48.46
CA SER A 900 15.75 13.84 -48.40
C SER A 900 14.49 14.74 -48.39
N ARG A 901 14.31 15.58 -49.43
CA ARG A 901 12.98 15.81 -50.05
C ARG A 901 13.14 16.11 -51.54
N ASN A 902 13.28 15.06 -52.36
CA ASN A 902 12.85 15.09 -53.75
C ASN A 902 11.61 14.19 -53.85
N PHE A 903 10.44 14.77 -53.64
CA PHE A 903 9.17 14.21 -54.12
C PHE A 903 8.39 15.35 -54.75
N LEU A 904 8.66 15.56 -56.05
CA LEU A 904 7.72 15.91 -57.12
C LEU A 904 8.52 16.40 -58.34
N SER A 905 9.10 15.47 -59.10
CA SER A 905 9.21 15.60 -60.56
C SER A 905 9.50 14.23 -61.18
N SER A 906 8.42 13.63 -61.67
CA SER A 906 8.49 12.64 -62.73
C SER A 906 9.11 13.28 -63.98
N GLN A 907 9.99 12.53 -64.64
CA GLN A 907 10.47 12.72 -66.02
C GLN A 907 11.46 13.87 -66.27
N SER A 908 12.76 13.56 -66.27
CA SER A 908 13.61 13.75 -67.45
C SER A 908 15.00 13.15 -67.21
N SER A 909 15.31 12.16 -68.04
CA SER A 909 16.67 11.69 -68.28
C SER A 909 17.47 12.78 -68.99
N SER A 910 18.55 13.27 -68.38
CA SER A 910 19.62 13.99 -69.09
C SER A 910 20.99 13.56 -68.54
N PRO A 911 21.93 13.09 -69.40
CA PRO A 911 23.16 12.41 -68.97
C PRO A 911 24.40 13.32 -68.89
N TYR A 912 24.27 14.60 -68.52
CA TYR A 912 25.42 15.51 -68.40
C TYR A 912 25.31 16.43 -67.20
N GLN A 913 25.71 15.94 -66.02
CA GLN A 913 26.23 16.81 -64.94
C GLN A 913 27.45 16.13 -64.32
N THR A 914 28.57 16.86 -64.41
CA THR A 914 29.88 16.53 -63.84
C THR A 914 29.85 16.48 -62.31
N PRO A 915 30.54 15.52 -61.64
CA PRO A 915 30.46 15.33 -60.20
C PRO A 915 31.53 16.18 -59.47
N THR A 916 31.17 17.38 -59.02
CA THR A 916 31.99 18.12 -58.05
C THR A 916 31.11 18.70 -56.95
N ASN A 917 30.45 17.83 -56.17
CA ASN A 917 29.83 18.23 -54.91
C ASN A 917 30.84 17.97 -53.78
N VAL A 918 31.67 18.98 -53.50
CA VAL A 918 32.60 18.94 -52.36
C VAL A 918 31.80 19.15 -51.09
N ALA A 919 31.85 18.18 -50.17
CA ALA A 919 31.12 18.25 -48.90
C ALA A 919 31.60 19.46 -48.08
N THR A 920 30.75 20.46 -47.91
CA THR A 920 31.09 21.70 -47.16
C THR A 920 31.03 21.54 -45.64
N ARG A 921 30.73 20.32 -45.16
CA ARG A 921 30.57 19.97 -43.74
C ARG A 921 31.33 18.71 -43.40
N CYS A 922 31.85 18.67 -42.18
CA CYS A 922 32.54 17.50 -41.63
C CYS A 922 31.62 16.28 -41.62
N ARG A 923 32.10 15.13 -42.11
CA ARG A 923 31.32 13.89 -42.17
C ARG A 923 30.85 13.36 -40.80
N PHE A 924 31.51 13.73 -39.70
CA PHE A 924 31.21 13.21 -38.35
C PHE A 924 30.44 14.21 -37.49
N CYS A 925 31.04 15.38 -37.22
CA CYS A 925 30.42 16.39 -36.35
C CYS A 925 29.50 17.37 -37.09
N ALA A 926 29.42 17.27 -38.42
CA ALA A 926 28.66 18.17 -39.28
C ALA A 926 29.04 19.67 -39.15
N ASN A 927 30.18 20.03 -38.57
CA ASN A 927 30.67 21.42 -38.56
C ASN A 927 31.13 21.87 -39.95
N GLN A 928 31.03 23.17 -40.24
CA GLN A 928 31.46 23.73 -41.53
C GLN A 928 32.98 23.56 -41.73
N LEU A 929 33.38 23.07 -42.89
CA LEU A 929 34.79 22.96 -43.28
C LEU A 929 35.26 24.31 -43.86
N ARG A 930 36.43 24.77 -43.42
CA ARG A 930 36.93 26.14 -43.70
C ARG A 930 38.08 26.17 -44.72
N ASN A 931 38.85 25.08 -44.84
CA ASN A 931 40.08 25.04 -45.65
C ASN A 931 39.98 23.97 -46.76
N ASP A 932 40.68 24.15 -47.88
CA ASP A 932 40.66 23.22 -49.03
C ASP A 932 41.09 21.79 -48.67
N ILE A 933 42.05 21.64 -47.76
CA ILE A 933 42.49 20.33 -47.25
C ILE A 933 41.36 19.63 -46.49
N GLN A 934 40.57 20.38 -45.71
CA GLN A 934 39.42 19.84 -44.99
C GLN A 934 38.31 19.44 -45.96
N LEU A 935 38.06 20.24 -46.99
CA LEU A 935 37.09 19.99 -48.05
C LEU A 935 37.40 18.72 -48.87
N ILE A 936 38.69 18.47 -49.15
CA ILE A 936 39.13 17.24 -49.85
C ILE A 936 39.01 16.01 -48.92
N GLY A 937 39.38 16.15 -47.64
CA GLY A 937 39.31 15.06 -46.66
C GLY A 937 37.91 14.81 -46.08
N GLY A 938 37.00 15.77 -46.19
CA GLY A 938 35.65 15.72 -45.60
C GLY A 938 35.61 15.73 -44.06
N VAL A 939 36.69 16.11 -43.38
CA VAL A 939 36.86 16.04 -41.90
C VAL A 939 37.41 17.36 -41.36
N CYS A 940 36.94 17.79 -40.18
CA CYS A 940 37.43 18.99 -39.50
C CYS A 940 38.66 18.72 -38.62
N GLU A 941 39.28 19.77 -38.07
CA GLU A 941 40.48 19.69 -37.22
C GLU A 941 40.23 19.22 -35.78
N HIS A 942 39.00 18.82 -35.43
CA HIS A 942 38.72 18.33 -34.08
C HIS A 942 39.38 16.97 -33.87
N GLU A 943 40.08 16.81 -32.74
CA GLU A 943 40.86 15.61 -32.42
C GLU A 943 40.02 14.33 -32.55
N GLU A 944 38.79 14.33 -32.03
CA GLU A 944 37.87 13.20 -32.13
C GLU A 944 37.53 12.84 -33.60
N CYS A 945 37.29 13.85 -34.44
CA CYS A 945 36.96 13.64 -35.86
C CYS A 945 38.15 13.10 -36.65
N VAL A 946 39.37 13.55 -36.33
CA VAL A 946 40.61 13.04 -36.92
C VAL A 946 40.86 11.59 -36.49
N GLN A 947 40.65 11.25 -35.22
CA GLN A 947 40.76 9.88 -34.72
C GLN A 947 39.74 8.96 -35.40
N LEU A 948 38.48 9.39 -35.53
CA LEU A 948 37.45 8.62 -36.24
C LEU A 948 37.82 8.38 -37.71
N ALA A 949 38.38 9.40 -38.38
CA ALA A 949 38.81 9.31 -39.77
C ALA A 949 39.85 8.21 -40.02
N SER A 950 40.76 7.95 -39.07
CA SER A 950 41.79 6.91 -39.20
C SER A 950 41.23 5.49 -39.38
N SER A 951 40.03 5.24 -38.85
CA SER A 951 39.35 3.94 -38.91
C SER A 951 38.20 3.92 -39.93
N ALA A 952 37.99 5.01 -40.66
CA ALA A 952 36.87 5.20 -41.57
C ALA A 952 37.24 4.89 -43.02
N CYS A 953 36.27 4.42 -43.81
CA CYS A 953 36.47 4.26 -45.24
C CYS A 953 36.67 5.63 -45.92
N ALA A 954 37.72 5.74 -46.74
CA ALA A 954 38.03 6.94 -47.54
C ALA A 954 37.44 6.89 -48.96
N LYS A 955 36.77 5.80 -49.34
CA LYS A 955 36.20 5.62 -50.69
C LYS A 955 34.94 6.47 -50.87
N MET A 956 34.79 7.09 -52.04
CA MET A 956 33.56 7.76 -52.47
C MET A 956 32.67 6.76 -53.23
N LEU A 957 31.40 6.67 -52.84
CA LEU A 957 30.41 5.79 -53.46
C LEU A 957 29.95 6.34 -54.82
N SER A 958 29.34 5.49 -55.65
CA SER A 958 28.81 5.89 -56.98
C SER A 958 27.75 6.99 -56.92
N CYS A 959 27.08 7.17 -55.78
CA CYS A 959 26.13 8.25 -55.53
C CYS A 959 26.80 9.59 -55.14
N GLY A 960 28.13 9.69 -55.13
CA GLY A 960 28.88 10.91 -54.77
C GLY A 960 29.02 11.17 -53.26
N HIS A 961 28.59 10.23 -52.41
CA HIS A 961 28.73 10.33 -50.95
C HIS A 961 29.95 9.54 -50.46
N LEU A 962 30.61 10.02 -49.40
CA LEU A 962 31.65 9.27 -48.70
C LEU A 962 31.06 8.01 -48.05
N CYS A 963 31.79 6.90 -48.11
CA CYS A 963 31.38 5.67 -47.45
C CYS A 963 31.37 5.85 -45.92
N GLY A 964 30.26 5.50 -45.27
CA GLY A 964 30.10 5.50 -43.81
C GLY A 964 30.77 4.31 -43.10
N GLY A 965 31.36 3.39 -43.87
CA GLY A 965 31.98 2.15 -43.38
C GLY A 965 33.36 2.36 -42.75
N ILE A 966 34.03 1.26 -42.45
CA ILE A 966 35.38 1.25 -41.88
C ILE A 966 36.47 1.14 -42.96
N ALA A 967 37.71 1.47 -42.59
CA ALA A 967 38.86 1.29 -43.46
C ALA A 967 39.06 -0.19 -43.85
N ASP A 968 39.63 -0.42 -45.04
CA ASP A 968 40.02 -1.74 -45.55
C ASP A 968 38.89 -2.79 -45.74
N GLU A 969 37.63 -2.35 -45.81
CA GLU A 969 36.53 -3.22 -46.24
C GLU A 969 36.62 -3.58 -47.73
N ASN A 970 36.48 -4.89 -48.01
CA ASN A 970 36.43 -5.44 -49.37
C ASN A 970 35.22 -4.90 -50.16
N VAL A 971 34.07 -4.78 -49.49
CA VAL A 971 32.82 -4.27 -50.06
C VAL A 971 32.33 -3.13 -49.17
N CYS A 972 32.24 -1.93 -49.74
CA CYS A 972 31.70 -0.77 -49.02
C CYS A 972 30.22 -0.98 -48.70
N MET A 973 29.80 -0.58 -47.50
CA MET A 973 28.39 -0.59 -47.10
C MET A 973 27.53 0.34 -47.98
N PRO A 974 26.21 0.08 -48.09
CA PRO A 974 25.25 0.97 -48.72
C PRO A 974 25.33 2.40 -48.17
N CYS A 975 25.05 3.38 -49.03
CA CYS A 975 25.04 4.79 -48.63
C CYS A 975 23.94 5.07 -47.60
N LEU A 976 24.30 5.62 -46.44
CA LEU A 976 23.39 6.01 -45.35
C LEU A 976 22.60 7.30 -45.62
N ASN A 977 23.04 8.11 -46.59
CA ASN A 977 22.42 9.41 -46.91
C ASN A 977 21.44 9.33 -48.08
N CYS A 978 21.48 8.23 -48.85
CA CYS A 978 20.56 8.04 -49.97
C CYS A 978 19.26 7.39 -49.46
N HIS A 979 18.12 7.99 -49.77
CA HIS A 979 16.83 7.39 -49.44
C HIS A 979 16.62 6.11 -50.26
N ARG A 980 16.57 4.98 -49.56
CA ARG A 980 16.20 3.68 -50.14
C ARG A 980 15.01 3.15 -49.32
N PRO A 981 13.86 2.87 -49.94
CA PRO A 981 12.68 2.38 -49.21
C PRO A 981 12.93 1.04 -48.50
N GLU A 982 13.94 0.29 -48.92
CA GLU A 982 14.37 -0.98 -48.32
C GLU A 982 15.40 -0.84 -47.18
N ALA A 983 15.93 0.38 -46.93
CA ALA A 983 16.92 0.60 -45.88
C ALA A 983 16.25 0.62 -44.50
N ARG A 984 16.72 -0.25 -43.60
CA ARG A 984 16.21 -0.32 -42.22
C ARG A 984 16.66 0.83 -41.31
N GLN A 985 17.81 1.44 -41.64
CA GLN A 985 18.43 2.52 -40.87
C GLN A 985 19.12 3.52 -41.80
N ASP A 986 19.19 4.78 -41.39
CA ASP A 986 19.86 5.88 -42.11
C ASP A 986 20.93 6.59 -41.26
N ALA A 987 21.61 7.60 -41.81
CA ALA A 987 22.68 8.31 -41.11
C ALA A 987 22.24 9.07 -39.85
N ASP A 988 20.95 9.44 -39.77
CA ASP A 988 20.39 10.24 -38.69
C ASP A 988 19.85 9.39 -37.53
N ASP A 989 19.79 8.07 -37.69
CA ASP A 989 19.40 7.16 -36.62
C ASP A 989 20.43 7.10 -35.50
N LEU A 990 19.94 6.89 -34.28
CA LEU A 990 20.77 6.77 -33.09
C LEU A 990 21.44 5.38 -33.05
N CYS A 991 22.73 5.32 -32.77
CA CYS A 991 23.37 4.04 -32.46
C CYS A 991 22.85 3.54 -31.10
N VAL A 992 22.05 2.46 -31.11
CA VAL A 992 21.40 1.91 -29.91
C VAL A 992 22.35 1.15 -28.97
N ILE A 993 23.66 1.28 -29.17
CA ILE A 993 24.69 0.80 -28.25
C ILE A 993 25.20 1.95 -27.38
N CYS A 994 25.68 3.05 -27.99
CA CYS A 994 26.19 4.18 -27.23
C CYS A 994 25.08 5.12 -26.75
N PHE A 995 24.01 5.29 -27.54
CA PHE A 995 23.00 6.32 -27.34
C PHE A 995 23.54 7.78 -27.29
N THR A 996 24.80 8.00 -27.71
CA THR A 996 25.48 9.31 -27.66
C THR A 996 25.55 10.01 -29.01
N ASP A 997 25.54 9.25 -30.11
CA ASP A 997 25.79 9.75 -31.46
C ASP A 997 24.90 9.07 -32.50
N ARG A 998 24.59 9.82 -33.56
CA ARG A 998 23.93 9.29 -34.76
C ARG A 998 24.87 8.34 -35.50
N LEU A 999 24.33 7.43 -36.32
CA LEU A 999 25.13 6.49 -37.11
C LEU A 999 26.12 7.21 -38.03
N GLY A 1000 25.72 8.29 -38.70
CA GLY A 1000 26.62 9.10 -39.53
C GLY A 1000 27.76 9.77 -38.77
N GLY A 1001 27.65 9.89 -37.44
CA GLY A 1001 28.64 10.56 -36.59
C GLY A 1001 29.92 9.78 -36.34
N ALA A 1002 29.99 8.50 -36.71
CA ALA A 1002 31.20 7.68 -36.57
C ALA A 1002 31.21 6.51 -37.58
N PRO A 1003 32.38 5.86 -37.83
CA PRO A 1003 32.47 4.72 -38.73
C PRO A 1003 31.55 3.57 -38.29
N CYS A 1004 30.78 3.06 -39.24
CA CYS A 1004 29.76 2.04 -39.01
C CYS A 1004 30.12 0.70 -39.64
N VAL A 1005 29.50 -0.37 -39.14
CA VAL A 1005 29.48 -1.69 -39.78
C VAL A 1005 28.03 -2.12 -39.97
N GLN A 1006 27.75 -2.76 -41.11
CA GLN A 1006 26.47 -3.42 -41.35
C GLN A 1006 26.61 -4.90 -41.03
N LEU A 1007 25.88 -5.38 -40.01
CA LEU A 1007 25.89 -6.79 -39.64
C LEU A 1007 25.19 -7.65 -40.71
N ALA A 1008 25.44 -8.96 -40.71
CA ALA A 1008 24.77 -9.91 -41.61
C ALA A 1008 23.22 -9.83 -41.56
N CYS A 1009 22.66 -9.48 -40.40
CA CYS A 1009 21.22 -9.26 -40.22
C CYS A 1009 20.67 -7.97 -40.90
N GLY A 1010 21.54 -7.16 -41.50
CA GLY A 1010 21.22 -5.91 -42.18
C GLY A 1010 21.26 -4.65 -41.32
N HIS A 1011 21.34 -4.78 -39.98
CA HIS A 1011 21.38 -3.67 -39.04
C HIS A 1011 22.76 -3.02 -38.94
N ILE A 1012 22.78 -1.72 -38.68
CA ILE A 1012 23.95 -0.84 -38.72
C ILE A 1012 24.22 -0.28 -37.33
N PHE A 1013 25.49 -0.35 -36.92
CA PHE A 1013 25.99 0.15 -35.64
C PHE A 1013 27.39 0.77 -35.83
N HIS A 1014 27.82 1.64 -34.91
CA HIS A 1014 29.21 2.07 -34.91
C HIS A 1014 30.14 0.88 -34.67
N TYR A 1015 31.22 0.78 -35.44
CA TYR A 1015 32.20 -0.30 -35.31
C TYR A 1015 32.77 -0.40 -33.89
N ARG A 1016 33.20 0.74 -33.33
CA ARG A 1016 33.75 0.84 -31.98
C ARG A 1016 32.75 0.39 -30.91
N CYS A 1017 31.46 0.68 -31.10
CA CYS A 1017 30.41 0.27 -30.17
C CYS A 1017 30.26 -1.25 -30.11
N VAL A 1018 30.20 -1.91 -31.28
CA VAL A 1018 30.10 -3.38 -31.34
C VAL A 1018 31.36 -4.03 -30.78
N LYS A 1019 32.54 -3.48 -31.11
CA LYS A 1019 33.83 -3.95 -30.58
C LYS A 1019 33.87 -3.90 -29.04
N ILE A 1020 33.50 -2.77 -28.44
CA ILE A 1020 33.48 -2.61 -26.96
C ILE A 1020 32.50 -3.58 -26.29
N ILE A 1021 31.31 -3.81 -26.87
CA ILE A 1021 30.35 -4.79 -26.32
C ILE A 1021 30.97 -6.19 -26.30
N LEU A 1022 31.62 -6.59 -27.40
CA LEU A 1022 32.24 -7.91 -27.51
C LEU A 1022 33.46 -8.06 -26.58
N GLU A 1023 34.23 -6.99 -26.37
CA GLU A 1023 35.37 -6.96 -25.43
C GLU A 1023 34.92 -7.04 -23.97
N LYS A 1024 33.86 -6.31 -23.59
CA LYS A 1024 33.33 -6.28 -22.21
C LYS A 1024 32.56 -7.54 -21.81
N ARG A 1025 32.01 -8.28 -22.77
CA ARG A 1025 31.30 -9.56 -22.57
C ARG A 1025 30.02 -9.43 -21.72
N TRP A 1026 29.98 -10.05 -20.53
CA TRP A 1026 28.84 -10.09 -19.62
C TRP A 1026 29.17 -9.46 -18.26
N ASN A 1027 28.14 -8.99 -17.57
CA ASN A 1027 28.26 -8.45 -16.22
C ASN A 1027 28.02 -9.56 -15.19
N GLY A 1028 28.83 -9.57 -14.12
CA GLY A 1028 28.74 -10.59 -13.08
C GLY A 1028 29.52 -11.88 -13.38
N PRO A 1029 29.50 -12.87 -12.47
CA PRO A 1029 30.26 -14.11 -12.61
C PRO A 1029 29.63 -15.10 -13.59
N ARG A 1030 28.31 -15.04 -13.80
CA ARG A 1030 27.57 -15.93 -14.72
C ARG A 1030 27.89 -15.56 -16.18
N ILE A 1031 28.32 -16.55 -16.95
CA ILE A 1031 28.51 -16.42 -18.40
C ILE A 1031 27.14 -16.27 -19.06
N ILE A 1032 26.92 -15.18 -19.79
CA ILE A 1032 25.70 -14.89 -20.55
C ILE A 1032 26.08 -14.38 -21.94
N PHE A 1033 25.50 -14.93 -23.00
CA PHE A 1033 25.89 -14.63 -24.40
C PHE A 1033 25.01 -13.59 -25.11
N ARG A 1034 24.13 -12.88 -24.39
CA ARG A 1034 23.21 -11.90 -24.98
C ARG A 1034 23.94 -10.73 -25.66
N PHE A 1035 25.15 -10.39 -25.23
CA PHE A 1035 25.99 -9.35 -25.81
C PHE A 1035 26.50 -9.69 -27.23
N MET A 1036 26.47 -10.97 -27.63
CA MET A 1036 26.80 -11.44 -28.99
C MET A 1036 25.59 -11.37 -29.95
N GLN A 1037 24.44 -10.91 -29.48
CA GLN A 1037 23.22 -10.77 -30.28
C GLN A 1037 23.02 -9.31 -30.70
N CYS A 1038 22.51 -9.11 -31.91
CA CYS A 1038 22.11 -7.81 -32.43
C CYS A 1038 21.15 -7.13 -31.45
N PRO A 1039 21.44 -5.89 -30.99
CA PRO A 1039 20.57 -5.17 -30.07
C PRO A 1039 19.13 -4.99 -30.58
N LEU A 1040 18.94 -4.92 -31.90
CA LEU A 1040 17.64 -4.71 -32.55
C LEU A 1040 16.87 -6.02 -32.77
N CYS A 1041 17.40 -6.96 -33.56
CA CYS A 1041 16.69 -8.18 -33.97
C CYS A 1041 17.08 -9.47 -33.22
N LYS A 1042 18.04 -9.41 -32.29
CA LYS A 1042 18.54 -10.54 -31.50
C LYS A 1042 19.24 -11.67 -32.28
N GLN A 1043 19.40 -11.55 -33.60
CA GLN A 1043 20.24 -12.46 -34.39
C GLN A 1043 21.72 -12.34 -34.00
N GLN A 1044 22.51 -13.39 -34.20
CA GLN A 1044 23.94 -13.38 -33.85
C GLN A 1044 24.69 -12.29 -34.64
N ILE A 1045 25.61 -11.60 -33.95
CA ILE A 1045 26.47 -10.59 -34.56
C ILE A 1045 27.50 -11.29 -35.44
N GLU A 1046 27.49 -10.97 -36.74
CA GLU A 1046 28.46 -11.48 -37.70
C GLU A 1046 28.96 -10.35 -38.59
N HIS A 1047 30.29 -10.20 -38.62
CA HIS A 1047 31.00 -9.26 -39.48
C HIS A 1047 32.48 -9.65 -39.56
N THR A 1048 33.10 -9.57 -40.75
CA THR A 1048 34.49 -10.00 -40.98
C THR A 1048 35.48 -9.25 -40.09
N ALA A 1049 35.33 -7.93 -39.95
CA ALA A 1049 36.20 -7.08 -39.12
C ALA A 1049 36.09 -7.31 -37.60
N LEU A 1050 35.19 -8.20 -37.15
CA LEU A 1050 35.00 -8.57 -35.74
C LEU A 1050 35.38 -10.03 -35.46
N ASN A 1051 35.84 -10.78 -36.48
CA ASN A 1051 36.13 -12.21 -36.35
C ASN A 1051 37.19 -12.53 -35.28
N GLU A 1052 38.19 -11.68 -35.09
CA GLU A 1052 39.20 -11.85 -34.04
C GLU A 1052 38.58 -11.96 -32.64
N LEU A 1053 37.47 -11.24 -32.38
CA LEU A 1053 36.72 -11.31 -31.12
C LEU A 1053 35.64 -12.39 -31.16
N LEU A 1054 34.95 -12.56 -32.30
CA LEU A 1054 33.81 -13.48 -32.41
C LEU A 1054 34.23 -14.95 -32.37
N ILE A 1055 35.35 -15.33 -32.98
CA ILE A 1055 35.82 -16.74 -33.01
C ILE A 1055 36.01 -17.31 -31.60
N PRO A 1056 36.81 -16.70 -30.69
CA PRO A 1056 36.99 -17.25 -29.34
C PRO A 1056 35.70 -17.22 -28.51
N LEU A 1057 34.83 -16.24 -28.73
CA LEU A 1057 33.54 -16.14 -28.04
C LEU A 1057 32.54 -17.21 -28.50
N LYS A 1058 32.50 -17.52 -29.80
CA LYS A 1058 31.70 -18.63 -30.35
C LYS A 1058 32.19 -19.96 -29.77
N ALA A 1059 33.51 -20.20 -29.74
CA ALA A 1059 34.08 -21.39 -29.13
C ALA A 1059 33.71 -21.56 -27.64
N LEU A 1060 33.70 -20.45 -26.87
CA LEU A 1060 33.26 -20.48 -25.48
C LEU A 1060 31.76 -20.77 -25.34
N ARG A 1061 30.92 -20.20 -26.22
CA ARG A 1061 29.48 -20.47 -26.24
C ARG A 1061 29.20 -21.95 -26.51
N ASP A 1062 29.88 -22.52 -27.49
CA ASP A 1062 29.71 -23.93 -27.87
C ASP A 1062 30.19 -24.88 -26.75
N ASP A 1063 31.29 -24.55 -26.07
CA ASP A 1063 31.77 -25.29 -24.89
C ASP A 1063 30.75 -25.26 -23.74
N VAL A 1064 30.18 -24.09 -23.43
CA VAL A 1064 29.16 -23.94 -22.38
C VAL A 1064 27.85 -24.64 -22.76
N ALA A 1065 27.36 -24.48 -23.99
CA ALA A 1065 26.14 -25.11 -24.47
C ALA A 1065 26.25 -26.65 -24.42
N SER A 1066 27.38 -27.20 -24.87
CA SER A 1066 27.67 -28.63 -24.81
C SER A 1066 27.67 -29.16 -23.37
N LYS A 1067 28.38 -28.48 -22.45
CA LYS A 1067 28.40 -28.86 -21.03
C LYS A 1067 27.03 -28.74 -20.37
N ALA A 1068 26.27 -27.69 -20.67
CA ALA A 1068 24.93 -27.47 -20.15
C ALA A 1068 23.98 -28.59 -20.60
N ARG A 1069 24.01 -28.97 -21.88
CA ARG A 1069 23.21 -30.08 -22.42
C ARG A 1069 23.56 -31.41 -21.77
N LEU A 1070 24.86 -31.72 -21.64
CA LEU A 1070 25.32 -32.94 -20.96
C LEU A 1070 24.86 -32.98 -19.50
N ARG A 1071 24.84 -31.83 -18.82
CA ARG A 1071 24.33 -31.75 -17.44
C ARG A 1071 22.82 -31.96 -17.38
N LEU A 1072 22.07 -31.41 -18.34
CA LEU A 1072 20.63 -31.60 -18.45
C LEU A 1072 20.26 -33.07 -18.68
N GLU A 1073 21.08 -33.78 -19.46
CA GLU A 1073 20.97 -35.23 -19.67
C GLU A 1073 21.27 -36.01 -18.40
N TYR A 1074 22.35 -35.68 -17.69
CA TYR A 1074 22.71 -36.31 -16.41
C TYR A 1074 21.63 -36.12 -15.34
N ASP A 1075 21.03 -34.92 -15.26
CA ASP A 1075 19.94 -34.63 -14.31
C ASP A 1075 18.59 -35.26 -14.74
N GLY A 1076 18.53 -35.95 -15.89
CA GLY A 1076 17.33 -36.64 -16.38
C GLY A 1076 16.21 -35.72 -16.90
N LEU A 1077 16.55 -34.49 -17.28
CA LEU A 1077 15.57 -33.43 -17.58
C LEU A 1077 15.35 -33.17 -19.08
N LEU A 1078 15.94 -33.98 -19.97
CA LEU A 1078 15.73 -33.86 -21.43
C LEU A 1078 14.26 -34.01 -21.85
N GLN A 1079 13.46 -34.75 -21.08
CA GLN A 1079 12.04 -35.02 -21.37
C GLN A 1079 11.08 -34.16 -20.54
N CYS A 1080 11.57 -33.12 -19.85
CA CYS A 1080 10.73 -32.28 -19.01
C CYS A 1080 9.72 -31.46 -19.84
N PRO A 1081 8.57 -31.05 -19.26
CA PRO A 1081 7.56 -30.27 -19.98
C PRO A 1081 8.09 -28.98 -20.62
N ALA A 1082 9.17 -28.41 -20.09
CA ALA A 1082 9.77 -27.19 -20.64
C ALA A 1082 10.45 -27.40 -22.01
N VAL A 1083 10.83 -28.64 -22.35
CA VAL A 1083 11.44 -28.98 -23.65
C VAL A 1083 10.45 -29.68 -24.57
N THR A 1084 9.50 -30.45 -24.00
CA THR A 1084 8.57 -31.30 -24.76
C THR A 1084 7.19 -30.69 -25.03
N SER A 1085 6.78 -29.65 -24.29
CA SER A 1085 5.48 -28.99 -24.49
C SER A 1085 5.54 -27.91 -25.57
N GLU A 1086 4.65 -27.96 -26.56
CA GLU A 1086 4.53 -26.97 -27.64
C GLU A 1086 4.32 -25.52 -27.14
N ASN A 1087 3.71 -25.35 -25.97
CA ASN A 1087 3.47 -24.04 -25.34
C ASN A 1087 4.68 -23.48 -24.57
N SER A 1088 5.83 -24.16 -24.55
CA SER A 1088 7.02 -23.71 -23.82
C SER A 1088 7.96 -22.88 -24.69
N GLU A 1089 8.63 -21.88 -24.10
CA GLU A 1089 9.64 -21.05 -24.78
C GLU A 1089 10.79 -21.88 -25.37
N PHE A 1090 11.12 -23.01 -24.74
CA PHE A 1090 12.21 -23.90 -25.13
C PHE A 1090 11.74 -25.19 -25.82
N TYR A 1091 10.54 -25.18 -26.42
CA TYR A 1091 10.02 -26.33 -27.14
C TYR A 1091 10.99 -26.77 -28.25
N GLY A 1092 11.48 -28.01 -28.17
CA GLY A 1092 12.47 -28.54 -29.10
C GLY A 1092 13.88 -27.94 -28.98
N ASP A 1093 14.15 -27.12 -27.95
CA ASP A 1093 15.46 -26.49 -27.70
C ASP A 1093 16.01 -26.85 -26.30
N PRO A 1094 16.54 -28.09 -26.11
CA PRO A 1094 17.13 -28.52 -24.85
C PRO A 1094 18.40 -27.73 -24.48
N GLU A 1095 19.13 -27.19 -25.46
CA GLU A 1095 20.35 -26.41 -25.23
C GLU A 1095 20.04 -25.03 -24.67
N GLY A 1096 19.04 -24.35 -25.23
CA GLY A 1096 18.51 -23.09 -24.71
C GLY A 1096 18.00 -23.25 -23.28
N TYR A 1097 17.20 -24.30 -23.02
CA TYR A 1097 16.70 -24.60 -21.67
C TYR A 1097 17.85 -24.85 -20.68
N ALA A 1098 18.86 -25.63 -21.08
CA ALA A 1098 20.01 -25.92 -20.22
C ALA A 1098 20.84 -24.68 -19.90
N MET A 1099 21.07 -23.78 -20.87
CA MET A 1099 21.82 -22.53 -20.65
C MET A 1099 21.04 -21.51 -19.80
N ASP A 1100 19.71 -21.54 -19.84
CA ASP A 1100 18.88 -20.72 -18.96
C ASP A 1100 18.86 -21.27 -17.52
N ARG A 1101 18.72 -22.60 -17.37
CA ARG A 1101 18.64 -23.30 -16.08
C ARG A 1101 19.96 -23.32 -15.31
N TYR A 1102 21.08 -23.53 -15.99
CA TYR A 1102 22.38 -23.74 -15.35
C TYR A 1102 23.26 -22.50 -15.42
N MET A 1103 24.02 -22.29 -14.34
CA MET A 1103 25.02 -21.24 -14.26
C MET A 1103 26.39 -21.82 -14.62
N TYR A 1104 27.05 -21.22 -15.61
CA TYR A 1104 28.44 -21.46 -15.92
C TYR A 1104 29.28 -20.23 -15.59
N VAL A 1105 30.52 -20.47 -15.16
CA VAL A 1105 31.46 -19.43 -14.73
C VAL A 1105 32.84 -19.70 -15.32
N LEU A 1106 33.61 -18.65 -15.62
CA LEU A 1106 35.00 -18.78 -16.06
C LEU A 1106 35.92 -18.96 -14.86
N CYS A 1107 36.74 -20.02 -14.88
CA CYS A 1107 37.79 -20.20 -13.89
C CYS A 1107 38.91 -19.17 -14.08
N PHE A 1108 39.29 -18.46 -13.01
CA PHE A 1108 40.35 -17.45 -13.05
C PHE A 1108 41.73 -18.03 -13.41
N LYS A 1109 42.07 -19.22 -12.89
CA LYS A 1109 43.39 -19.85 -13.14
C LYS A 1109 43.52 -20.48 -14.53
N CYS A 1110 42.54 -21.29 -14.96
CA CYS A 1110 42.66 -22.05 -16.21
C CYS A 1110 41.84 -21.51 -17.39
N GLY A 1111 41.00 -20.48 -17.18
CA GLY A 1111 40.16 -19.88 -18.22
C GLY A 1111 39.03 -20.77 -18.74
N LYS A 1112 38.84 -21.99 -18.21
CA LYS A 1112 37.79 -22.92 -18.65
C LYS A 1112 36.45 -22.62 -17.96
N ALA A 1113 35.35 -22.79 -18.69
CA ALA A 1113 34.02 -22.72 -18.12
C ALA A 1113 33.70 -23.96 -17.26
N TYR A 1114 33.16 -23.75 -16.07
CA TYR A 1114 32.72 -24.81 -15.17
C TYR A 1114 31.33 -24.51 -14.58
N PHE A 1115 30.67 -25.56 -14.09
CA PHE A 1115 29.33 -25.50 -13.53
C PHE A 1115 29.33 -24.82 -12.16
N GLY A 1116 28.48 -23.80 -11.99
CA GLY A 1116 28.37 -22.96 -10.78
C GLY A 1116 27.03 -23.05 -10.04
N GLY A 1117 26.17 -24.04 -10.39
CA GLY A 1117 24.86 -24.26 -9.78
C GLY A 1117 23.67 -23.96 -10.72
N GLU A 1118 22.45 -23.99 -10.18
CA GLU A 1118 21.24 -23.56 -10.90
C GLU A 1118 21.08 -22.03 -10.88
N SER A 1119 20.56 -21.45 -11.95
CA SER A 1119 20.43 -20.00 -12.16
C SER A 1119 19.47 -19.32 -11.18
N ARG A 1120 18.46 -20.05 -10.68
CA ARG A 1120 17.43 -19.54 -9.76
C ARG A 1120 17.99 -19.04 -8.42
N CYS A 1121 19.13 -19.58 -8.00
CA CYS A 1121 19.77 -19.18 -6.74
C CYS A 1121 20.33 -17.74 -6.79
N GLN A 1122 20.53 -17.16 -7.98
CA GLN A 1122 21.16 -15.84 -8.15
C GLN A 1122 20.19 -14.66 -8.26
N GLN A 1123 18.90 -14.86 -8.56
CA GLN A 1123 17.94 -13.74 -8.76
C GLN A 1123 17.82 -12.78 -7.56
N ALA A 1124 18.30 -13.19 -6.38
CA ALA A 1124 18.31 -12.39 -5.15
C ALA A 1124 19.63 -11.66 -4.84
N LEU A 1125 20.71 -11.88 -5.61
CA LEU A 1125 22.04 -11.29 -5.40
C LEU A 1125 22.46 -10.52 -6.67
N ASP A 1126 21.84 -9.37 -6.88
CA ASP A 1126 22.27 -8.43 -7.91
C ASP A 1126 23.18 -7.37 -7.27
N ASN A 1127 24.50 -7.61 -7.30
CA ASN A 1127 25.51 -6.59 -7.05
C ASN A 1127 26.77 -6.91 -7.85
N SER A 1128 27.19 -5.94 -8.66
CA SER A 1128 28.33 -5.90 -9.58
C SER A 1128 29.71 -5.95 -8.90
N GLN A 1129 29.80 -6.43 -7.67
CA GLN A 1129 31.04 -6.61 -6.91
C GLN A 1129 31.21 -8.08 -6.54
N TYR A 1130 31.91 -8.81 -7.40
CA TYR A 1130 32.45 -10.13 -7.08
C TYR A 1130 33.96 -10.08 -7.33
N ASN A 1131 34.73 -10.85 -6.57
CA ASN A 1131 36.16 -10.98 -6.82
C ASN A 1131 36.38 -12.10 -7.87
N PRO A 1132 36.89 -11.80 -9.08
CA PRO A 1132 37.16 -12.82 -10.08
C PRO A 1132 38.13 -13.91 -9.61
N GLU A 1133 39.05 -13.59 -8.70
CA GLU A 1133 40.04 -14.53 -8.17
C GLU A 1133 39.42 -15.68 -7.36
N GLU A 1134 38.23 -15.49 -6.81
CA GLU A 1134 37.50 -16.53 -6.06
C GLU A 1134 36.82 -17.54 -6.99
N LEU A 1135 36.70 -17.24 -8.29
CA LEU A 1135 36.07 -18.12 -9.28
C LEU A 1135 37.04 -19.21 -9.73
N LEU A 1136 37.12 -20.29 -8.94
CA LEU A 1136 38.00 -21.42 -9.23
C LEU A 1136 37.17 -22.68 -9.49
N CYS A 1137 37.41 -23.34 -10.63
CA CYS A 1137 36.81 -24.65 -10.87
C CYS A 1137 37.37 -25.68 -9.87
N GLY A 1138 36.69 -26.81 -9.69
CA GLY A 1138 37.13 -27.86 -8.77
C GLY A 1138 38.55 -28.39 -9.02
N GLY A 1139 39.07 -28.27 -10.25
CA GLY A 1139 40.47 -28.63 -10.56
C GLY A 1139 41.50 -27.52 -10.31
N CYS A 1140 41.08 -26.29 -10.01
CA CYS A 1140 41.93 -25.11 -9.80
C CYS A 1140 41.77 -24.48 -8.42
N SER A 1141 40.69 -24.80 -7.69
CA SER A 1141 40.57 -24.50 -6.27
C SER A 1141 41.71 -25.22 -5.55
N ASP A 1142 42.44 -24.52 -4.68
CA ASP A 1142 43.64 -25.07 -4.03
C ASP A 1142 43.30 -26.31 -3.20
N VAL A 1143 43.40 -27.47 -3.82
CA VAL A 1143 43.44 -28.81 -3.21
C VAL A 1143 44.74 -29.04 -2.44
N VAL A 1144 45.58 -28.02 -2.24
CA VAL A 1144 46.88 -28.10 -1.55
C VAL A 1144 46.71 -28.50 -0.07
N GLY A 1145 45.50 -28.39 0.50
CA GLY A 1145 45.15 -28.93 1.82
C GLY A 1145 44.24 -30.15 1.83
N ALA A 1146 43.70 -30.57 0.69
CA ALA A 1146 42.78 -31.71 0.61
C ALA A 1146 43.57 -33.00 0.35
N GLN A 1147 43.47 -33.99 1.22
CA GLN A 1147 44.00 -35.32 0.92
C GLN A 1147 43.22 -35.93 -0.23
N VAL A 1148 43.73 -35.76 -1.45
CA VAL A 1148 43.24 -36.47 -2.65
C VAL A 1148 43.44 -37.95 -2.38
N CYS A 1149 42.34 -38.71 -2.42
CA CYS A 1149 42.38 -40.12 -2.06
C CYS A 1149 43.16 -40.89 -3.11
N GLY A 1150 44.22 -41.61 -2.70
CA GLY A 1150 45.01 -42.45 -3.61
C GLY A 1150 44.22 -43.56 -4.31
N ARG A 1151 42.99 -43.88 -3.83
CA ARG A 1151 42.09 -44.88 -4.46
C ARG A 1151 40.98 -44.26 -5.31
N HIS A 1152 40.50 -43.07 -4.98
CA HIS A 1152 39.29 -42.50 -5.58
C HIS A 1152 39.45 -41.08 -6.13
N GLY A 1153 40.69 -40.58 -6.22
CA GLY A 1153 40.99 -39.27 -6.78
C GLY A 1153 40.18 -38.15 -6.15
N VAL A 1154 39.54 -37.34 -7.01
CA VAL A 1154 38.66 -36.22 -6.65
C VAL A 1154 37.17 -36.56 -6.77
N ASP A 1155 36.82 -37.77 -7.22
CA ASP A 1155 35.46 -38.13 -7.64
C ASP A 1155 34.45 -38.14 -6.47
N TYR A 1156 34.94 -38.37 -5.25
CA TYR A 1156 34.14 -38.35 -4.02
C TYR A 1156 34.62 -37.29 -3.03
N LEU A 1157 35.19 -36.20 -3.55
CA LEU A 1157 35.64 -35.08 -2.72
C LEU A 1157 34.43 -34.33 -2.15
N GLU A 1158 34.30 -34.33 -0.83
CA GLU A 1158 33.24 -33.60 -0.15
C GLU A 1158 33.74 -32.23 0.33
N TYR A 1159 32.85 -31.24 0.31
CA TYR A 1159 33.11 -29.90 0.85
C TYR A 1159 32.28 -29.63 2.09
N LYS A 1160 32.84 -28.85 3.01
CA LYS A 1160 32.13 -28.28 4.16
C LYS A 1160 31.27 -27.10 3.70
N CYS A 1161 30.09 -26.94 4.29
CA CYS A 1161 29.30 -25.72 4.16
C CYS A 1161 30.09 -24.49 4.66
N ARG A 1162 30.18 -23.43 3.87
CA ARG A 1162 30.89 -22.19 4.25
C ARG A 1162 30.40 -21.62 5.58
N PHE A 1163 29.09 -21.71 5.82
CA PHE A 1163 28.40 -21.04 6.93
C PHE A 1163 28.14 -21.90 8.16
N CYS A 1164 28.45 -23.20 8.15
CA CYS A 1164 28.27 -24.07 9.32
C CYS A 1164 29.17 -25.31 9.28
N CYS A 1165 29.14 -26.10 10.36
CA CYS A 1165 29.81 -27.39 10.47
C CYS A 1165 28.93 -28.52 9.92
N SER A 1166 28.56 -28.46 8.63
CA SER A 1166 27.79 -29.51 7.96
C SER A 1166 28.38 -29.80 6.58
N VAL A 1167 28.15 -31.01 6.06
CA VAL A 1167 28.54 -31.37 4.69
C VAL A 1167 27.72 -30.54 3.71
N ALA A 1168 28.38 -29.99 2.70
CA ALA A 1168 27.73 -29.24 1.66
C ALA A 1168 27.01 -30.17 0.68
N VAL A 1169 25.83 -29.74 0.26
CA VAL A 1169 24.98 -30.43 -0.72
C VAL A 1169 24.84 -29.58 -1.98
N TYR A 1170 24.87 -28.25 -1.81
CA TYR A 1170 24.74 -27.29 -2.89
C TYR A 1170 26.07 -26.56 -3.10
N PHE A 1171 26.39 -26.29 -4.36
CA PHE A 1171 27.45 -25.38 -4.76
C PHE A 1171 26.81 -24.28 -5.60
N CYS A 1172 26.80 -23.08 -5.06
CA CYS A 1172 26.11 -21.94 -5.66
C CYS A 1172 27.10 -20.80 -5.92
N PHE A 1173 26.75 -19.95 -6.88
CA PHE A 1173 27.50 -18.74 -7.24
C PHE A 1173 28.91 -18.99 -7.80
N GLY A 1174 29.25 -20.25 -8.09
CA GLY A 1174 30.60 -20.64 -8.51
C GLY A 1174 31.68 -20.50 -7.43
N THR A 1175 31.34 -20.15 -6.19
CA THR A 1175 32.34 -19.91 -5.14
C THR A 1175 32.01 -20.55 -3.81
N THR A 1176 30.74 -20.88 -3.56
CA THR A 1176 30.27 -21.10 -2.20
C THR A 1176 29.52 -22.42 -2.05
N HIS A 1177 29.99 -23.24 -1.13
CA HIS A 1177 29.35 -24.50 -0.76
C HIS A 1177 28.36 -24.31 0.40
N PHE A 1178 27.14 -24.85 0.26
CA PHE A 1178 26.06 -24.77 1.25
C PHE A 1178 25.54 -26.15 1.63
N CYS A 1179 25.22 -26.36 2.90
CA CYS A 1179 24.28 -27.42 3.30
C CYS A 1179 22.84 -26.97 2.96
N ALA A 1180 21.88 -27.90 2.93
CA ALA A 1180 20.48 -27.58 2.59
C ALA A 1180 19.88 -26.46 3.46
N ALA A 1181 20.03 -26.54 4.77
CA ALA A 1181 19.44 -25.54 5.67
C ALA A 1181 20.09 -24.15 5.54
N CYS A 1182 21.38 -24.05 5.23
CA CYS A 1182 22.04 -22.77 4.94
C CYS A 1182 21.69 -22.25 3.54
N HIS A 1183 21.44 -23.16 2.59
CA HIS A 1183 20.99 -22.79 1.26
C HIS A 1183 19.60 -22.14 1.32
N ASP A 1184 18.71 -22.54 2.24
CA ASP A 1184 17.39 -21.89 2.41
C ASP A 1184 17.47 -20.45 2.95
N ASP A 1185 18.52 -20.10 3.71
CA ASP A 1185 18.72 -18.78 4.34
C ASP A 1185 19.92 -18.02 3.75
N PHE A 1186 20.32 -18.36 2.51
CA PHE A 1186 21.57 -17.87 1.93
C PHE A 1186 21.61 -16.34 1.78
N GLN A 1187 20.47 -15.69 1.50
CA GLN A 1187 20.38 -14.24 1.30
C GLN A 1187 20.88 -13.45 2.52
N ARG A 1188 20.46 -13.88 3.72
CA ARG A 1188 20.91 -13.30 4.99
C ARG A 1188 22.37 -13.65 5.26
N LEU A 1189 22.73 -14.93 5.11
CA LEU A 1189 24.06 -15.44 5.46
C LEU A 1189 25.19 -14.81 4.63
N MET A 1190 24.97 -14.61 3.34
CA MET A 1190 25.93 -13.96 2.43
C MET A 1190 26.18 -12.49 2.77
N CYS A 1191 25.22 -11.81 3.42
CA CYS A 1191 25.35 -10.42 3.85
C CYS A 1191 26.04 -10.25 5.21
N LEU A 1192 26.28 -11.34 5.95
CA LEU A 1192 26.94 -11.27 7.25
C LEU A 1192 28.47 -11.11 7.09
N PRO A 1193 29.08 -10.08 7.70
CA PRO A 1193 30.53 -10.00 7.82
C PRO A 1193 31.12 -11.26 8.45
N LYS A 1194 32.27 -11.73 7.96
CA LYS A 1194 32.93 -12.95 8.46
C LYS A 1194 33.12 -12.96 9.99
N GLN A 1195 33.32 -11.79 10.62
CA GLN A 1195 33.50 -11.71 12.08
C GLN A 1195 32.22 -12.01 12.88
N LEU A 1196 31.04 -11.89 12.27
CA LEU A 1196 29.74 -12.15 12.90
C LEU A 1196 29.23 -13.57 12.66
N LEU A 1197 29.97 -14.40 11.93
CA LEU A 1197 29.63 -15.80 11.74
C LEU A 1197 29.94 -16.63 13.00
N PRO A 1198 29.12 -17.65 13.32
CA PRO A 1198 29.34 -18.49 14.49
C PRO A 1198 30.66 -19.24 14.40
N LYS A 1199 31.32 -19.43 15.53
CA LYS A 1199 32.56 -20.22 15.62
C LYS A 1199 32.23 -21.70 15.72
N CYS A 1200 33.19 -22.57 15.40
CA CYS A 1200 33.03 -24.00 15.61
C CYS A 1200 32.80 -24.28 17.12
N PRO A 1201 31.77 -25.07 17.48
CA PRO A 1201 30.81 -25.76 16.62
C PRO A 1201 29.67 -24.86 16.10
N ALA A 1202 29.56 -24.74 14.78
CA ALA A 1202 28.58 -23.89 14.11
C ALA A 1202 27.42 -24.71 13.52
N GLY A 1203 26.19 -24.33 13.85
CA GLY A 1203 24.96 -24.90 13.30
C GLY A 1203 24.50 -24.17 12.04
N PRO A 1204 23.56 -24.75 11.26
CA PRO A 1204 23.00 -24.09 10.09
C PRO A 1204 22.31 -22.75 10.41
N LYS A 1205 22.08 -21.91 9.39
CA LYS A 1205 21.39 -20.59 9.50
C LYS A 1205 22.05 -19.59 10.47
N GLY A 1206 23.36 -19.74 10.70
CA GLY A 1206 24.14 -18.82 11.53
C GLY A 1206 23.92 -19.03 13.04
N VAL A 1207 23.53 -20.24 13.45
CA VAL A 1207 23.29 -20.60 14.86
C VAL A 1207 24.58 -21.09 15.51
N GLN A 1208 24.91 -20.59 16.70
CA GLN A 1208 25.99 -21.11 17.52
C GLN A 1208 25.49 -22.36 18.28
N LEU A 1209 26.20 -23.49 18.18
CA LEU A 1209 25.85 -24.70 18.93
C LEU A 1209 26.53 -24.69 20.31
N GLU A 1210 25.92 -25.39 21.28
CA GLU A 1210 26.47 -25.61 22.61
C GLU A 1210 27.42 -26.82 22.64
N GLY A 1211 28.55 -26.69 23.35
CA GLY A 1211 29.60 -27.73 23.50
C GLY A 1211 30.89 -27.46 22.70
N ASP A 1212 31.93 -28.26 22.96
CA ASP A 1212 33.26 -28.09 22.33
C ASP A 1212 33.52 -29.04 21.13
N GLY A 1213 32.59 -29.96 20.85
CA GLY A 1213 32.74 -30.98 19.81
C GLY A 1213 32.26 -30.52 18.44
N CYS A 1214 33.15 -30.46 17.44
CA CYS A 1214 32.76 -30.19 16.05
C CYS A 1214 31.85 -31.30 15.48
N PRO A 1215 30.67 -30.97 14.90
CA PRO A 1215 29.79 -31.96 14.28
C PRO A 1215 30.44 -32.77 13.14
N LEU A 1216 31.40 -32.16 12.42
CA LEU A 1216 32.16 -32.82 11.36
C LEU A 1216 33.33 -33.68 11.87
N ARG A 1217 33.57 -33.69 13.19
CA ARG A 1217 34.64 -34.43 13.89
C ARG A 1217 36.03 -34.23 13.26
N MET A 1218 36.28 -33.06 12.69
CA MET A 1218 37.55 -32.71 12.05
C MET A 1218 37.90 -31.24 12.29
N GLN A 1219 39.19 -30.92 12.25
CA GLN A 1219 39.66 -29.54 12.24
C GLN A 1219 39.45 -28.94 10.85
N HIS A 1220 38.92 -27.72 10.82
CA HIS A 1220 38.63 -26.99 9.60
C HIS A 1220 38.83 -25.48 9.86
N PRO A 1221 39.03 -24.66 8.82
CA PRO A 1221 39.15 -23.22 8.95
C PRO A 1221 37.87 -22.58 9.54
N PRO A 1222 37.94 -21.32 10.01
CA PRO A 1222 36.80 -20.59 10.55
C PRO A 1222 35.59 -20.56 9.60
N THR A 1223 34.40 -20.44 10.18
CA THR A 1223 33.16 -20.26 9.41
C THR A 1223 33.25 -19.00 8.54
N GLY A 1224 32.88 -19.12 7.26
CA GLY A 1224 33.07 -18.07 6.26
C GLY A 1224 34.15 -18.39 5.21
N GLU A 1225 34.86 -19.51 5.36
CA GLU A 1225 35.88 -20.01 4.44
C GLU A 1225 35.50 -21.38 3.85
N GLU A 1226 35.86 -21.57 2.58
CA GLU A 1226 35.67 -22.82 1.85
C GLU A 1226 36.67 -23.88 2.34
N PHE A 1227 36.20 -25.13 2.45
CA PHE A 1227 37.05 -26.20 2.93
C PHE A 1227 36.67 -27.56 2.32
N ALA A 1228 37.61 -28.16 1.60
CA ALA A 1228 37.51 -29.52 1.11
C ALA A 1228 37.83 -30.50 2.24
N MET A 1229 36.89 -31.38 2.56
CA MET A 1229 37.01 -32.32 3.66
C MET A 1229 37.72 -33.62 3.27
N GLY A 1230 38.03 -33.83 1.99
CA GLY A 1230 38.62 -35.07 1.47
C GLY A 1230 37.56 -36.07 0.98
N CYS A 1231 37.97 -37.30 0.69
CA CYS A 1231 37.09 -38.33 0.14
C CYS A 1231 36.02 -38.79 1.16
N GLY A 1232 34.74 -38.56 0.84
CA GLY A 1232 33.60 -38.93 1.69
C GLY A 1232 33.51 -40.43 2.00
N ILE A 1233 33.85 -41.28 1.02
CA ILE A 1233 33.86 -42.75 1.20
C ILE A 1233 34.90 -43.16 2.25
N CYS A 1234 36.12 -42.64 2.16
CA CYS A 1234 37.20 -43.01 3.07
C CYS A 1234 36.97 -42.48 4.50
N ARG A 1235 36.30 -41.33 4.64
CA ARG A 1235 35.91 -40.77 5.94
C ARG A 1235 34.87 -41.63 6.64
N ASN A 1236 33.86 -42.11 5.92
CA ASN A 1236 32.84 -43.00 6.49
C ASN A 1236 33.39 -44.39 6.83
N LEU A 1237 34.41 -44.87 6.12
CA LEU A 1237 35.10 -46.14 6.44
C LEU A 1237 35.96 -46.05 7.72
N SER A 1238 36.53 -44.89 8.05
CA SER A 1238 37.27 -44.71 9.31
C SER A 1238 36.38 -44.68 10.57
N THR A 1239 35.06 -44.60 10.39
CA THR A 1239 34.06 -44.65 11.47
C THR A 1239 33.41 -46.03 11.64
N PHE A 1240 33.76 -47.01 10.81
CA PHE A 1240 33.32 -48.41 10.93
C PHE A 1240 34.37 -49.29 11.61
#